data_AF-A0A4S8S9W8-F1
#
_entry.id   AF-A0A4S8S9W8-F1
#
_cell.length_a   1.000
_cell.length_b   1.000
_cell.length_c   1.000
_cell.angle_alpha   90.00
_cell.angle_beta   90.00
_cell.angle_gamma   90.00
#
_symmetry.space_group_name_H-M   'P 1'
#
loop_
_entity.id
_entity.type
_entity.pdbx_description
1 polymer ?
#
loop_
_entity_poly.entity_id
_entity_poly.type
_entity_poly.pdbx_seq_one_letter_code
_entity_poly.pdbx_strand_id
1 'polypeptide(L)'
;MPEYVDVLVIGAGPAGLTAANCFNGSKLSVRVVDKKPDPIKTGRADGLKSITMEILDTFGIGDAIRNDCQRCEEIVLWDADDKGAIRRTLTIPDRVEELMQPREVTLDQGRIEYALIQNIEKHGSVDVGWGVYPVALNVDFAREDDPDAYPLTVTLNNESTGRQEIVYAKYVVGSDGAHSWLRKSLNIGFHGDLTDSTWGVLNLVPKTNFPDIRKVFVVHSTRGTIMGVPREDKMVQLYISMDGGSRHTSLDAKTITAENIMGAARAILSPYTIEAGDIPWWSAYCVGQRVADEFSRYNRIFLAGDAVHTHSPKAGQGMNTSMQDGYNIGWKLRYCLEQKSDLSLLKTYEDERRPIAQALIDFDRDSLLQSRLTGRNELAAFMNADADEIAFGQTTTFLFRALGQALRPLLNSDCEMVVSNLCHEASAAAWIALAKDLNIAIKWWAPPPRDDPCLFLETLKPLLTAKTRIVTCNHVSNVVGTCHPIRQVADMVHQIPGAILIVDGVAWAPHRPIDVKALDVDFYCFSWYKVSGPHIAQLYGRRSTQKRVLAGISHYFLSDMPGLDWRLRLGTNTFELEEALVPIAHYLQHEVGWEKIIAQEVVLQETLLNYLRRRPQHFRIFGEKSSDPEKRVSVITFEAIGRSCNDMTNQICRKGRFRVVSGNCWAPKPTHDVLKLGSDGLIRVSFVHYNTVAKVHEFCQELDSIVKPVT
;
A
#
# COMPACT_ATOMS: atom_id res chain seq x y z
N MET A 1 -14.97 52.50 -17.81
CA MET A 1 -15.32 51.82 -19.07
C MET A 1 -15.09 50.34 -18.87
N PRO A 2 -15.85 49.45 -19.52
CA PRO A 2 -15.60 48.01 -19.42
C PRO A 2 -14.20 47.68 -19.92
N GLU A 3 -13.51 46.82 -19.17
CA GLU A 3 -12.14 46.40 -19.47
C GLU A 3 -12.17 45.08 -20.23
N TYR A 4 -11.31 44.94 -21.24
CA TYR A 4 -11.16 43.72 -22.03
C TYR A 4 -9.77 43.14 -21.80
N VAL A 5 -9.70 41.88 -21.37
CA VAL A 5 -8.44 41.17 -21.08
C VAL A 5 -8.42 39.83 -21.79
N ASP A 6 -7.26 39.41 -22.30
CA ASP A 6 -7.13 38.09 -22.90
C ASP A 6 -7.21 37.00 -21.81
N VAL A 7 -6.58 37.23 -20.65
CA VAL A 7 -6.61 36.31 -19.51
C VAL A 7 -6.84 37.05 -18.20
N LEU A 8 -7.86 36.64 -17.45
CA LEU A 8 -8.08 37.06 -16.06
C LEU A 8 -7.69 35.94 -15.10
N VAL A 9 -6.74 36.19 -14.22
CA VAL A 9 -6.32 35.26 -13.17
C VAL A 9 -6.94 35.70 -11.83
N ILE A 10 -7.67 34.80 -11.17
CA ILE A 10 -8.35 35.07 -9.90
C ILE A 10 -7.59 34.35 -8.79
N GLY A 11 -6.88 35.13 -7.96
CA GLY A 11 -6.06 34.67 -6.84
C GLY A 11 -4.56 34.79 -7.15
N ALA A 12 -3.86 35.65 -6.43
CA ALA A 12 -2.42 35.89 -6.50
C ALA A 12 -1.65 35.02 -5.48
N GLY A 13 -2.02 33.74 -5.36
CA GLY A 13 -1.21 32.73 -4.68
C GLY A 13 -0.16 32.10 -5.61
N PRO A 14 0.56 31.05 -5.17
CA PRO A 14 1.63 30.44 -5.94
C PRO A 14 1.19 29.96 -7.33
N ALA A 15 0.01 29.33 -7.46
CA ALA A 15 -0.54 28.91 -8.74
C ALA A 15 -0.78 30.09 -9.70
N GLY A 16 -1.49 31.12 -9.24
CA GLY A 16 -1.87 32.27 -10.07
C GLY A 16 -0.68 33.13 -10.48
N LEU A 17 0.23 33.40 -9.54
CA LEU A 17 1.47 34.14 -9.82
C LEU A 17 2.40 33.38 -10.78
N THR A 18 2.43 32.04 -10.70
CA THR A 18 3.18 31.21 -11.65
C THR A 18 2.56 31.27 -13.04
N ALA A 19 1.23 31.13 -13.15
CA ALA A 19 0.52 31.25 -14.42
C ALA A 19 0.73 32.63 -15.06
N ALA A 20 0.67 33.70 -14.27
CA ALA A 20 0.92 35.07 -14.71
C ALA A 20 2.34 35.27 -15.24
N ASN A 21 3.35 34.73 -14.58
CA ASN A 21 4.76 34.83 -15.02
C ASN A 21 5.00 34.20 -16.41
N CYS A 22 4.20 33.21 -16.82
CA CYS A 22 4.28 32.66 -18.18
C CYS A 22 3.99 33.72 -19.27
N PHE A 23 3.30 34.82 -18.96
CA PHE A 23 2.96 35.90 -19.90
C PHE A 23 3.96 37.06 -19.93
N ASN A 24 5.04 37.00 -19.14
CA ASN A 24 6.07 38.04 -19.14
C ASN A 24 6.67 38.24 -20.53
N GLY A 25 6.74 39.49 -20.97
CA GLY A 25 7.22 39.88 -22.29
C GLY A 25 6.24 39.62 -23.45
N SER A 26 5.00 39.19 -23.17
CA SER A 26 3.95 39.06 -24.19
C SER A 26 3.26 40.41 -24.45
N LYS A 27 2.51 40.49 -25.55
CA LYS A 27 1.64 41.64 -25.86
C LYS A 27 0.18 41.42 -25.44
N LEU A 28 -0.10 40.30 -24.78
CA LEU A 28 -1.45 39.92 -24.36
C LEU A 28 -1.85 40.75 -23.15
N SER A 29 -3.13 41.10 -23.06
CA SER A 29 -3.67 41.79 -21.89
C SER A 29 -3.99 40.75 -20.82
N VAL A 30 -3.20 40.74 -19.74
CA VAL A 30 -3.35 39.78 -18.64
C VAL A 30 -3.49 40.55 -17.33
N ARG A 31 -4.48 40.16 -16.52
CA ARG A 31 -4.75 40.78 -15.24
C ARG A 31 -4.90 39.73 -14.15
N VAL A 32 -4.22 39.94 -13.03
CA VAL A 32 -4.33 39.12 -11.82
C VAL A 32 -5.10 39.92 -10.77
N VAL A 33 -6.06 39.31 -10.10
CA VAL A 33 -6.79 39.95 -8.99
C VAL A 33 -6.76 39.09 -7.74
N ASP A 34 -6.57 39.71 -6.58
CA ASP A 34 -6.64 39.03 -5.28
C ASP A 34 -7.44 39.86 -4.27
N LYS A 35 -8.23 39.16 -3.44
CA LYS A 35 -9.00 39.77 -2.36
C LYS A 35 -8.12 40.32 -1.24
N LYS A 36 -6.89 39.81 -1.08
CA LYS A 36 -5.95 40.33 -0.08
C LYS A 36 -5.63 41.79 -0.41
N PRO A 37 -5.49 42.65 0.61
CA PRO A 37 -5.18 44.06 0.37
C PRO A 37 -3.77 44.30 -0.16
N ASP A 38 -2.83 43.37 0.09
CA ASP A 38 -1.41 43.46 -0.25
C ASP A 38 -0.79 42.05 -0.38
N PRO A 39 0.43 41.93 -0.96
CA PRO A 39 1.22 40.70 -0.93
C PRO A 39 1.43 40.17 0.50
N ILE A 40 1.46 38.84 0.66
CA ILE A 40 1.68 38.25 1.99
C ILE A 40 3.13 38.42 2.44
N LYS A 41 3.31 38.72 3.73
CA LYS A 41 4.66 38.80 4.35
C LYS A 41 5.18 37.45 4.85
N THR A 42 4.26 36.55 5.24
CA THR A 42 4.57 35.23 5.77
C THR A 42 3.50 34.27 5.29
N GLY A 43 3.91 33.20 4.63
CA GLY A 43 2.99 32.19 4.09
C GLY A 43 2.91 30.92 4.93
N ARG A 44 2.18 29.92 4.40
CA ARG A 44 1.97 28.62 5.06
C ARG A 44 2.88 27.52 4.52
N ALA A 45 3.34 27.68 3.28
CA ALA A 45 4.25 26.76 2.61
C ALA A 45 5.68 27.28 2.61
N ASP A 46 6.63 26.37 2.39
CA ASP A 46 8.04 26.71 2.35
C ASP A 46 8.91 25.79 1.48
N GLY A 47 8.59 24.50 1.43
CA GLY A 47 9.31 23.52 0.62
C GLY A 47 9.14 23.76 -0.89
N LEU A 48 10.26 23.82 -1.60
CA LEU A 48 10.38 23.85 -3.06
C LEU A 48 11.12 22.59 -3.52
N LYS A 49 10.46 21.78 -4.34
CA LYS A 49 11.05 20.59 -4.96
C LYS A 49 11.89 20.96 -6.18
N SER A 50 12.80 20.07 -6.58
CA SER A 50 13.72 20.28 -7.72
C SER A 50 13.01 20.74 -9.00
N ILE A 51 11.92 20.08 -9.40
CA ILE A 51 11.17 20.44 -10.61
C ILE A 51 10.55 21.84 -10.54
N THR A 52 10.19 22.29 -9.34
CA THR A 52 9.67 23.64 -9.13
C THR A 52 10.80 24.66 -9.23
N MET A 53 12.01 24.34 -8.75
CA MET A 53 13.19 25.17 -8.96
C MET A 53 13.53 25.29 -10.46
N GLU A 54 13.40 24.21 -11.23
CA GLU A 54 13.58 24.25 -12.68
C GLU A 54 12.54 25.17 -13.36
N ILE A 55 11.27 25.15 -12.93
CA ILE A 55 10.26 26.12 -13.40
C ILE A 55 10.71 27.56 -13.09
N LEU A 56 11.18 27.82 -11.88
CA LEU A 56 11.63 29.17 -11.48
C LEU A 56 12.88 29.61 -12.26
N ASP A 57 13.74 28.68 -12.69
CA ASP A 57 14.85 28.97 -13.61
C ASP A 57 14.34 29.42 -14.99
N THR A 58 13.25 28.83 -15.50
CA THR A 58 12.67 29.25 -16.79
C THR A 58 12.17 30.70 -16.77
N PHE A 59 11.83 31.22 -15.59
CA PHE A 59 11.47 32.62 -15.38
C PHE A 59 12.65 33.54 -15.06
N GLY A 60 13.86 32.98 -14.91
CA GLY A 60 15.06 33.72 -14.56
C GLY A 60 15.14 34.17 -13.10
N ILE A 61 14.34 33.56 -12.21
CA ILE A 61 14.32 33.91 -10.77
C ILE A 61 14.86 32.80 -9.86
N GLY A 62 15.19 31.63 -10.40
CA GLY A 62 15.68 30.49 -9.62
C GLY A 62 16.95 30.80 -8.81
N ASP A 63 17.91 31.55 -9.37
CA ASP A 63 19.13 31.93 -8.65
C ASP A 63 18.86 32.85 -7.45
N ALA A 64 17.91 33.78 -7.58
CA ALA A 64 17.52 34.65 -6.47
C ALA A 64 16.94 33.83 -5.32
N ILE A 65 16.11 32.83 -5.63
CA ILE A 65 15.53 31.91 -4.64
C ILE A 65 16.62 31.05 -4.00
N ARG A 66 17.55 30.48 -4.79
CA ARG A 66 18.66 29.65 -4.27
C ARG A 66 19.55 30.39 -3.28
N ASN A 67 19.83 31.67 -3.54
CA ASN A 67 20.70 32.48 -2.68
C ASN A 67 20.13 32.70 -1.28
N ASP A 68 18.79 32.66 -1.17
CA ASP A 68 18.07 32.98 0.06
C ASP A 68 17.52 31.75 0.79
N CYS A 69 17.40 30.61 0.08
CA CYS A 69 16.79 29.40 0.62
C CYS A 69 17.71 28.63 1.58
N GLN A 70 17.09 27.80 2.42
CA GLN A 70 17.78 26.77 3.18
C GLN A 70 17.80 25.47 2.37
N ARG A 71 18.98 24.89 2.18
CA ARG A 71 19.17 23.60 1.50
C ARG A 71 18.86 22.44 2.45
N CYS A 72 18.09 21.46 1.97
CA CYS A 72 17.86 20.20 2.68
C CYS A 72 18.74 19.10 2.09
N GLU A 73 19.83 18.74 2.79
CA GLU A 73 20.83 17.79 2.27
C GLU A 73 20.53 16.34 2.66
N GLU A 74 19.88 16.14 3.80
CA GLU A 74 19.64 14.84 4.40
C GLU A 74 18.28 14.84 5.11
N ILE A 75 17.60 13.70 5.03
CA ILE A 75 16.45 13.34 5.85
C ILE A 75 16.92 12.32 6.89
N VAL A 76 16.61 12.57 8.17
CA VAL A 76 16.93 11.62 9.24
C VAL A 76 15.66 11.09 9.90
N LEU A 77 15.65 9.79 10.19
CA LEU A 77 14.58 9.15 10.94
C LEU A 77 15.05 8.81 12.35
N TRP A 78 14.18 9.06 13.30
CA TRP A 78 14.39 8.75 14.71
C TRP A 78 13.20 7.93 15.22
N ASP A 79 13.50 6.83 15.90
CA ASP A 79 12.49 5.96 16.49
C ASP A 79 12.79 5.73 17.96
N ALA A 80 11.74 5.47 18.75
CA ALA A 80 11.87 5.03 20.13
C ALA A 80 12.50 3.63 20.23
N ASP A 81 13.43 3.45 21.15
CA ASP A 81 13.90 2.13 21.58
C ASP A 81 12.89 1.44 22.52
N ASP A 82 13.21 0.22 22.96
CA ASP A 82 12.34 -0.56 23.86
C ASP A 82 12.08 0.11 25.22
N LYS A 83 12.90 1.11 25.60
CA LYS A 83 12.77 1.90 26.83
C LYS A 83 12.04 3.23 26.58
N GLY A 84 11.63 3.49 25.34
CA GLY A 84 10.92 4.69 24.92
C GLY A 84 11.82 5.90 24.65
N ALA A 85 13.14 5.75 24.65
CA ALA A 85 14.07 6.83 24.31
C ALA A 85 14.31 6.88 22.80
N ILE A 86 14.25 8.08 22.21
CA ILE A 86 14.44 8.24 20.76
C ILE A 86 15.92 8.12 20.37
N ARG A 87 16.19 7.42 19.27
CA ARG A 87 17.53 7.34 18.65
C ARG A 87 17.42 7.44 17.14
N ARG A 88 18.45 7.99 16.49
CA ARG A 88 18.54 7.99 15.03
C ARG A 88 18.64 6.56 14.51
N THR A 89 17.73 6.19 13.62
CA THR A 89 17.66 4.87 12.99
C THR A 89 18.11 4.89 11.53
N LEU A 90 17.91 6.01 10.85
CA LEU A 90 18.24 6.14 9.43
C LEU A 90 18.68 7.57 9.08
N THR A 91 19.61 7.67 8.13
CA THR A 91 19.96 8.91 7.42
C THR A 91 19.86 8.63 5.93
N ILE A 92 19.13 9.46 5.21
CA ILE A 92 18.89 9.36 3.77
C ILE A 92 19.41 10.66 3.12
N PRO A 93 20.30 10.59 2.12
CA PRO A 93 20.65 11.77 1.33
C PRO A 93 19.43 12.28 0.56
N ASP A 94 19.16 13.59 0.62
CA ASP A 94 18.03 14.23 -0.06
C ASP A 94 18.48 14.93 -1.34
N ARG A 95 18.96 14.15 -2.31
CA ARG A 95 19.58 14.66 -3.55
C ARG A 95 19.01 14.04 -4.81
N VAL A 96 18.93 14.83 -5.87
CA VAL A 96 18.74 14.33 -7.24
C VAL A 96 20.11 13.90 -7.74
N GLU A 97 20.31 12.60 -7.97
CA GLU A 97 21.63 12.02 -8.23
C GLU A 97 22.21 12.53 -9.57
N GLU A 98 21.34 12.76 -10.55
CA GLU A 98 21.69 13.27 -11.88
C GLU A 98 22.11 14.74 -11.85
N LEU A 99 21.53 15.54 -10.94
CA LEU A 99 21.80 16.98 -10.83
C LEU A 99 22.85 17.30 -9.77
N MET A 100 23.14 16.36 -8.87
CA MET A 100 23.97 16.58 -7.66
C MET A 100 23.50 17.77 -6.81
N GLN A 101 22.21 18.10 -6.89
CA GLN A 101 21.55 19.17 -6.14
C GLN A 101 20.55 18.58 -5.12
N PRO A 102 20.24 19.32 -4.04
CA PRO A 102 19.15 18.95 -3.13
C PRO A 102 17.83 18.71 -3.86
N ARG A 103 17.07 17.69 -3.46
CA ARG A 103 15.68 17.50 -3.96
C ARG A 103 14.75 18.58 -3.45
N GLU A 104 15.06 19.14 -2.29
CA GLU A 104 14.27 20.15 -1.62
C GLU A 104 15.13 21.31 -1.11
N VAL A 105 14.61 22.51 -1.31
CA VAL A 105 15.05 23.72 -0.63
C VAL A 105 13.84 24.37 0.03
N THR A 106 14.05 25.15 1.08
CA THR A 106 12.95 25.76 1.82
C THR A 106 13.15 27.27 1.90
N LEU A 107 12.09 28.03 1.66
CA LEU A 107 12.07 29.48 1.77
C LEU A 107 10.66 29.94 2.08
N ASP A 108 10.47 31.00 2.85
CA ASP A 108 9.12 31.52 3.12
C ASP A 108 8.33 31.77 1.82
N GLN A 109 7.11 31.25 1.77
CA GLN A 109 6.20 31.46 0.64
C GLN A 109 6.00 32.95 0.33
N GLY A 110 6.01 33.86 1.32
CA GLY A 110 5.94 35.30 1.05
C GLY A 110 7.13 35.82 0.24
N ARG A 111 8.34 35.29 0.46
CA ARG A 111 9.53 35.63 -0.34
C ARG A 111 9.46 35.04 -1.75
N ILE A 112 8.90 33.85 -1.89
CA ILE A 112 8.67 33.20 -3.20
C ILE A 112 7.64 33.98 -4.01
N GLU A 113 6.49 34.31 -3.41
CA GLU A 113 5.46 35.15 -4.03
C GLU A 113 6.01 36.54 -4.38
N TYR A 114 6.80 37.15 -3.49
CA TYR A 114 7.46 38.43 -3.76
C TYR A 114 8.39 38.35 -4.98
N ALA A 115 9.20 37.31 -5.13
CA ALA A 115 10.06 37.15 -6.31
C ALA A 115 9.25 37.02 -7.62
N LEU A 116 8.14 36.28 -7.59
CA LEU A 116 7.23 36.16 -8.74
C LEU A 116 6.56 37.49 -9.08
N ILE A 117 6.13 38.26 -8.08
CA ILE A 117 5.51 39.59 -8.25
C ILE A 117 6.53 40.58 -8.80
N GLN A 118 7.73 40.65 -8.22
CA GLN A 118 8.80 41.52 -8.72
C GLN A 118 9.16 41.21 -10.17
N ASN A 119 9.14 39.93 -10.56
CA ASN A 119 9.39 39.54 -11.94
C ASN A 119 8.27 40.01 -12.88
N ILE A 120 7.01 39.93 -12.46
CA ILE A 120 5.85 40.48 -13.20
C ILE A 120 5.99 42.00 -13.37
N GLU A 121 6.22 42.72 -12.27
CA GLU A 121 6.35 44.18 -12.26
C GLU A 121 7.50 44.66 -13.14
N LYS A 122 8.64 43.95 -13.10
CA LYS A 122 9.81 44.24 -13.94
C LYS A 122 9.53 44.16 -15.44
N HIS A 123 8.67 43.24 -15.87
CA HIS A 123 8.31 43.09 -17.29
C HIS A 123 7.16 44.01 -17.70
N GLY A 124 6.26 44.37 -16.78
CA GLY A 124 5.15 45.29 -17.01
C GLY A 124 4.08 44.77 -17.99
N SER A 125 4.08 43.47 -18.31
CA SER A 125 3.14 42.84 -19.25
C SER A 125 1.85 42.35 -18.59
N VAL A 126 1.82 42.27 -17.26
CA VAL A 126 0.70 41.75 -16.48
C VAL A 126 0.34 42.77 -15.40
N ASP A 127 -0.94 43.09 -15.28
CA ASP A 127 -1.48 43.94 -14.21
C ASP A 127 -1.84 43.10 -12.98
N VAL A 128 -1.59 43.63 -11.77
CA VAL A 128 -1.90 42.95 -10.51
C VAL A 128 -2.74 43.88 -9.62
N GLY A 129 -3.99 43.50 -9.40
CA GLY A 129 -4.96 44.21 -8.56
C GLY A 129 -5.12 43.55 -7.19
N TRP A 130 -4.82 44.30 -6.12
CA TRP A 130 -5.04 43.90 -4.74
C TRP A 130 -6.34 44.49 -4.17
N GLY A 131 -6.97 43.80 -3.22
CA GLY A 131 -8.28 44.16 -2.69
C GLY A 131 -9.41 44.05 -3.73
N VAL A 132 -9.22 43.23 -4.77
CA VAL A 132 -10.15 43.06 -5.88
C VAL A 132 -10.58 41.59 -5.97
N TYR A 133 -11.88 41.32 -5.98
CA TYR A 133 -12.40 39.95 -6.01
C TYR A 133 -13.70 39.81 -6.81
N PRO A 134 -13.94 38.63 -7.41
CA PRO A 134 -15.13 38.40 -8.21
C PRO A 134 -16.38 38.26 -7.34
N VAL A 135 -17.50 38.76 -7.87
CA VAL A 135 -18.84 38.63 -7.26
C VAL A 135 -19.87 38.00 -8.19
N ALA A 136 -19.64 38.05 -9.51
CA ALA A 136 -20.49 37.39 -10.51
C ALA A 136 -19.68 36.96 -11.74
N LEU A 137 -20.11 35.87 -12.36
CA LEU A 137 -19.59 35.34 -13.62
C LEU A 137 -20.77 35.05 -14.55
N ASN A 138 -20.72 35.57 -15.77
CA ASN A 138 -21.65 35.24 -16.84
C ASN A 138 -20.88 34.71 -18.05
N VAL A 139 -21.40 33.67 -18.69
CA VAL A 139 -20.81 33.03 -19.88
C VAL A 139 -21.75 33.21 -21.06
N ASP A 140 -21.26 33.79 -22.14
CA ASP A 140 -21.96 33.86 -23.43
C ASP A 140 -21.69 32.58 -24.25
N PHE A 141 -22.56 31.59 -24.07
CA PHE A 141 -22.48 30.30 -24.76
C PHE A 141 -22.59 30.40 -26.29
N ALA A 142 -23.15 31.49 -26.83
CA ALA A 142 -23.24 31.66 -28.28
C ALA A 142 -21.87 31.94 -28.93
N ARG A 143 -20.87 32.33 -28.11
CA ARG A 143 -19.53 32.72 -28.57
C ARG A 143 -18.42 31.89 -27.93
N GLU A 144 -18.75 30.77 -27.29
CA GLU A 144 -17.75 29.94 -26.60
C GLU A 144 -16.72 29.34 -27.55
N ASP A 145 -17.11 29.02 -28.79
CA ASP A 145 -16.24 28.45 -29.82
C ASP A 145 -15.49 29.49 -30.66
N ASP A 146 -15.81 30.79 -30.50
CA ASP A 146 -15.12 31.87 -31.24
C ASP A 146 -13.77 32.20 -30.57
N PRO A 147 -12.61 31.91 -31.21
CA PRO A 147 -11.29 32.10 -30.61
C PRO A 147 -10.99 33.55 -30.22
N ASP A 148 -11.63 34.52 -30.88
CA ASP A 148 -11.39 35.95 -30.68
C ASP A 148 -12.43 36.62 -29.79
N ALA A 149 -13.49 35.90 -29.41
CA ALA A 149 -14.50 36.40 -28.49
C ALA A 149 -13.99 36.54 -27.06
N TYR A 150 -14.64 37.43 -26.32
CA TYR A 150 -14.53 37.58 -24.87
C TYR A 150 -15.84 37.08 -24.22
N PRO A 151 -16.12 35.75 -24.23
CA PRO A 151 -17.40 35.21 -23.81
C PRO A 151 -17.60 35.26 -22.29
N LEU A 152 -16.56 35.55 -21.51
CA LEU A 152 -16.61 35.56 -20.05
C LEU A 152 -16.77 36.99 -19.55
N THR A 153 -17.88 37.30 -18.89
CA THR A 153 -18.08 38.57 -18.20
C THR A 153 -17.94 38.34 -16.70
N VAL A 154 -16.93 38.95 -16.08
CA VAL A 154 -16.67 38.86 -14.65
C VAL A 154 -16.90 40.21 -14.00
N THR A 155 -17.80 40.26 -13.01
CA THR A 155 -17.98 41.43 -12.17
C THR A 155 -17.05 41.32 -10.98
N LEU A 156 -16.14 42.29 -10.85
CA LEU A 156 -15.21 42.38 -9.73
C LEU A 156 -15.64 43.50 -8.80
N ASN A 157 -15.41 43.33 -7.50
CA ASN A 157 -15.57 44.36 -6.50
C ASN A 157 -14.19 44.81 -6.02
N ASN A 158 -13.97 46.12 -5.96
CA ASN A 158 -12.73 46.71 -5.47
C ASN A 158 -12.97 47.34 -4.10
N GLU A 159 -12.38 46.77 -3.05
CA GLU A 159 -12.58 47.22 -1.67
C GLU A 159 -12.09 48.65 -1.45
N SER A 160 -10.97 49.04 -2.05
CA SER A 160 -10.37 50.36 -1.86
C SER A 160 -11.24 51.50 -2.40
N THR A 161 -12.02 51.24 -3.46
CA THR A 161 -12.87 52.25 -4.10
C THR A 161 -14.36 52.06 -3.80
N GLY A 162 -14.76 50.89 -3.28
CA GLY A 162 -16.15 50.49 -3.10
C GLY A 162 -16.94 50.36 -4.40
N ARG A 163 -16.27 50.28 -5.56
CA ARG A 163 -16.89 50.22 -6.88
C ARG A 163 -16.81 48.82 -7.46
N GLN A 164 -17.84 48.47 -8.23
CA GLN A 164 -17.82 47.30 -9.10
C GLN A 164 -17.25 47.66 -10.47
N GLU A 165 -16.46 46.76 -11.02
CA GLU A 165 -15.92 46.82 -12.37
C GLU A 165 -16.33 45.58 -13.16
N ILE A 166 -16.50 45.74 -14.47
CA ILE A 166 -16.87 44.65 -15.37
C ILE A 166 -15.70 44.39 -16.29
N VAL A 167 -15.21 43.15 -16.25
CA VAL A 167 -14.12 42.66 -17.08
C VAL A 167 -14.67 41.63 -18.07
N TYR A 168 -14.41 41.84 -19.36
CA TYR A 168 -14.67 40.88 -20.42
C TYR A 168 -13.38 40.12 -20.70
N ALA A 169 -13.38 38.81 -20.52
CA ALA A 169 -12.21 37.97 -20.66
C ALA A 169 -12.37 36.92 -21.77
N LYS A 170 -11.29 36.63 -22.51
CA LYS A 170 -11.25 35.44 -23.38
C LYS A 170 -11.13 34.17 -22.56
N TYR A 171 -10.28 34.19 -21.53
CA TYR A 171 -10.04 33.07 -20.62
C TYR A 171 -9.97 33.52 -19.16
N VAL A 172 -10.38 32.64 -18.24
CA VAL A 172 -10.24 32.84 -16.79
C VAL A 172 -9.46 31.69 -16.16
N VAL A 173 -8.48 32.00 -15.31
CA VAL A 173 -7.76 31.02 -14.49
C VAL A 173 -8.08 31.27 -13.01
N GLY A 174 -8.78 30.33 -12.37
CA GLY A 174 -9.08 30.38 -10.93
C GLY A 174 -8.01 29.68 -10.11
N SER A 175 -7.27 30.47 -9.33
CA SER A 175 -6.26 30.05 -8.36
C SER A 175 -6.57 30.60 -6.97
N ASP A 176 -7.86 30.66 -6.64
CA ASP A 176 -8.44 31.32 -5.45
C ASP A 176 -8.56 30.40 -4.22
N GLY A 177 -7.81 29.30 -4.22
CA GLY A 177 -7.53 28.45 -3.08
C GLY A 177 -8.61 27.43 -2.71
N ALA A 178 -8.45 26.76 -1.57
CA ALA A 178 -9.28 25.63 -1.13
C ALA A 178 -10.79 25.93 -1.07
N HIS A 179 -11.16 27.19 -0.83
CA HIS A 179 -12.54 27.65 -0.77
C HIS A 179 -13.02 28.36 -2.05
N SER A 180 -12.32 28.12 -3.16
CA SER A 180 -12.52 28.70 -4.49
C SER A 180 -13.97 29.13 -4.76
N TRP A 181 -14.14 30.43 -4.96
CA TRP A 181 -15.38 31.01 -5.44
C TRP A 181 -15.64 30.54 -6.87
N LEU A 182 -14.61 30.51 -7.73
CA LEU A 182 -14.80 30.15 -9.13
C LEU A 182 -15.26 28.70 -9.29
N ARG A 183 -14.66 27.75 -8.58
CA ARG A 183 -15.09 26.34 -8.56
C ARG A 183 -16.56 26.21 -8.16
N LYS A 184 -16.98 26.93 -7.10
CA LYS A 184 -18.37 26.92 -6.61
C LYS A 184 -19.34 27.54 -7.61
N SER A 185 -18.97 28.67 -8.22
CA SER A 185 -19.77 29.34 -9.26
C SER A 185 -19.99 28.46 -10.49
N LEU A 186 -19.05 27.55 -10.78
CA LEU A 186 -19.14 26.56 -11.87
C LEU A 186 -19.81 25.24 -11.48
N ASN A 187 -20.23 25.11 -10.22
CA ASN A 187 -20.82 23.88 -9.65
C ASN A 187 -19.95 22.63 -9.91
N ILE A 188 -18.63 22.76 -9.77
CA ILE A 188 -17.70 21.64 -9.89
C ILE A 188 -17.56 20.96 -8.53
N GLY A 189 -17.79 19.65 -8.47
CA GLY A 189 -17.67 18.85 -7.25
C GLY A 189 -16.24 18.82 -6.72
N PHE A 190 -16.10 18.66 -5.40
CA PHE A 190 -14.81 18.65 -4.71
C PHE A 190 -14.81 17.53 -3.67
N HIS A 191 -14.49 16.32 -4.12
CA HIS A 191 -14.65 15.09 -3.35
C HIS A 191 -13.39 14.73 -2.60
N GLY A 192 -13.58 14.06 -1.46
CA GLY A 192 -12.50 13.44 -0.71
C GLY A 192 -12.75 13.48 0.80
N ASP A 193 -11.97 12.69 1.52
CA ASP A 193 -12.18 12.44 2.93
C ASP A 193 -11.53 13.51 3.80
N LEU A 194 -12.22 13.88 4.88
CA LEU A 194 -11.57 14.50 6.02
C LEU A 194 -10.88 13.38 6.79
N THR A 195 -9.58 13.47 6.98
CA THR A 195 -8.91 12.60 7.95
C THR A 195 -9.11 13.19 9.35
N ASP A 196 -9.31 12.33 10.35
CA ASP A 196 -9.54 12.74 11.75
C ASP A 196 -8.26 13.23 12.47
N SER A 197 -7.14 13.38 11.76
CA SER A 197 -5.85 13.79 12.34
C SER A 197 -5.65 15.30 12.30
N THR A 198 -5.61 15.92 13.47
CA THR A 198 -5.27 17.34 13.67
C THR A 198 -3.76 17.52 13.79
N TRP A 199 -3.18 18.40 12.97
CA TRP A 199 -1.76 18.73 13.00
C TRP A 199 -1.54 20.16 13.50
N GLY A 200 -0.61 20.32 14.43
CA GLY A 200 -0.07 21.62 14.83
C GLY A 200 1.18 21.94 14.01
N VAL A 201 1.28 23.16 13.51
CA VAL A 201 2.45 23.66 12.78
C VAL A 201 2.97 24.91 13.46
N LEU A 202 4.28 24.99 13.68
CA LEU A 202 4.92 26.19 14.21
C LEU A 202 6.24 26.50 13.50
N ASN A 203 6.50 27.78 13.26
CA ASN A 203 7.81 28.27 12.87
C ASN A 203 8.47 28.86 14.11
N LEU A 204 9.70 28.44 14.41
CA LEU A 204 10.48 29.00 15.52
C LEU A 204 11.96 29.07 15.21
N VAL A 205 12.69 29.89 15.95
CA VAL A 205 14.14 29.72 16.12
C VAL A 205 14.38 28.83 17.34
N PRO A 206 14.76 27.54 17.15
CA PRO A 206 14.82 26.59 18.25
C PRO A 206 16.09 26.75 19.09
N LYS A 207 15.96 26.65 20.41
CA LYS A 207 17.06 26.45 21.36
C LYS A 207 16.99 25.01 21.87
N THR A 208 17.87 24.14 21.40
CA THR A 208 17.77 22.69 21.63
C THR A 208 19.13 22.03 21.64
N ASN A 209 19.24 20.90 22.34
CA ASN A 209 20.37 19.97 22.22
C ASN A 209 20.07 18.77 21.31
N PHE A 210 18.93 18.76 20.61
CA PHE A 210 18.61 17.74 19.60
C PHE A 210 19.58 17.86 18.42
N PRO A 211 20.40 16.83 18.14
CA PRO A 211 21.57 16.98 17.28
C PRO A 211 21.22 17.22 15.80
N ASP A 212 20.05 16.79 15.35
CA ASP A 212 19.64 16.86 13.94
C ASP A 212 18.58 17.96 13.68
N ILE A 213 18.42 18.95 14.58
CA ILE A 213 17.43 20.05 14.42
C ILE A 213 17.61 20.86 13.12
N ARG A 214 18.78 20.81 12.49
CA ARG A 214 19.11 21.50 11.24
C ARG A 214 19.01 20.61 9.99
N LYS A 215 18.49 19.40 10.12
CA LYS A 215 18.17 18.50 9.01
C LYS A 215 16.66 18.37 8.87
N VAL A 216 16.19 17.86 7.74
CA VAL A 216 14.81 17.36 7.70
C VAL A 216 14.78 16.13 8.61
N PHE A 217 13.88 16.09 9.57
CA PHE A 217 13.79 14.97 10.49
C PHE A 217 12.36 14.53 10.71
N VAL A 218 12.18 13.23 10.93
CA VAL A 218 10.93 12.66 11.42
C VAL A 218 11.26 11.86 12.68
N VAL A 219 10.58 12.16 13.77
CA VAL A 219 10.69 11.41 15.03
C VAL A 219 9.38 10.70 15.31
N HIS A 220 9.44 9.38 15.42
CA HIS A 220 8.37 8.54 15.96
C HIS A 220 8.72 8.17 17.40
N SER A 221 8.04 8.81 18.36
CA SER A 221 8.18 8.48 19.78
C SER A 221 6.91 7.81 20.30
N THR A 222 7.00 7.21 21.49
CA THR A 222 5.84 6.70 22.22
C THR A 222 4.84 7.79 22.63
N ARG A 223 5.20 9.08 22.51
CA ARG A 223 4.37 10.23 22.89
C ARG A 223 3.81 11.01 21.70
N GLY A 224 4.08 10.56 20.48
CA GLY A 224 3.61 11.20 19.25
C GLY A 224 4.69 11.29 18.17
N THR A 225 4.29 11.87 17.04
CA THR A 225 5.15 12.09 15.87
C THR A 225 5.38 13.57 15.63
N ILE A 226 6.63 13.93 15.37
CA ILE A 226 7.04 15.27 14.93
C ILE A 226 7.86 15.15 13.65
N MET A 227 7.59 16.02 12.69
CA MET A 227 8.44 16.27 11.53
C MET A 227 8.99 17.69 11.64
N GLY A 228 10.29 17.85 11.45
CA GLY A 228 10.94 19.15 11.43
C GLY A 228 11.62 19.43 10.10
N VAL A 229 11.45 20.65 9.62
CA VAL A 229 12.02 21.13 8.36
C VAL A 229 12.85 22.38 8.65
N PRO A 230 14.16 22.36 8.36
CA PRO A 230 15.02 23.52 8.60
C PRO A 230 14.66 24.61 7.60
N ARG A 231 14.58 25.85 8.07
CA ARG A 231 14.24 27.04 7.29
C ARG A 231 15.38 28.05 7.26
N GLU A 232 15.23 29.08 6.42
CA GLU A 232 16.08 30.26 6.35
C GLU A 232 16.18 30.98 7.72
N ASP A 233 17.17 31.86 7.87
CA ASP A 233 17.38 32.66 9.09
C ASP A 233 17.43 31.85 10.40
N LYS A 234 17.93 30.60 10.30
CA LYS A 234 18.02 29.61 11.40
C LYS A 234 16.68 29.16 11.97
N MET A 235 15.57 29.51 11.33
CA MET A 235 14.24 29.03 11.71
C MET A 235 14.11 27.54 11.42
N VAL A 236 13.17 26.89 12.09
CA VAL A 236 12.72 25.53 11.82
C VAL A 236 11.20 25.54 11.83
N GLN A 237 10.58 24.85 10.89
CA GLN A 237 9.16 24.56 10.93
C GLN A 237 8.95 23.18 11.51
N LEU A 238 8.07 23.08 12.52
CA LEU A 238 7.72 21.81 13.16
C LEU A 238 6.26 21.47 12.85
N TYR A 239 6.03 20.25 12.39
CA TYR A 239 4.74 19.61 12.18
C TYR A 239 4.54 18.54 13.23
N ILE A 240 3.50 18.67 14.06
CA ILE A 240 3.29 17.80 15.22
C ILE A 240 1.88 17.24 15.20
N SER A 241 1.77 15.91 15.33
CA SER A 241 0.48 15.25 15.46
C SER A 241 -0.10 15.53 16.84
N MET A 242 -1.30 16.10 16.90
CA MET A 242 -1.92 16.54 18.16
C MET A 242 -2.86 15.48 18.77
N ASP A 243 -3.02 14.34 18.11
CA ASP A 243 -3.90 13.22 18.49
C ASP A 243 -3.30 12.26 19.55
N GLY A 244 -2.08 12.51 20.02
CA GLY A 244 -1.47 11.73 21.10
C GLY A 244 -1.26 10.24 20.81
N GLY A 245 -1.28 9.84 19.53
CA GLY A 245 -1.16 8.44 19.11
C GLY A 245 -2.47 7.62 19.12
N SER A 246 -3.61 8.23 19.50
CA SER A 246 -4.94 7.62 19.45
C SER A 246 -5.69 8.11 18.20
N ARG A 247 -5.92 7.21 17.23
CA ARG A 247 -6.64 7.50 15.98
C ARG A 247 -8.13 7.89 16.14
N HIS A 248 -8.66 7.98 17.36
CA HIS A 248 -10.10 8.13 17.62
C HIS A 248 -10.51 9.40 18.39
N THR A 249 -9.61 10.35 18.58
CA THR A 249 -9.91 11.61 19.30
C THR A 249 -9.45 12.81 18.48
N SER A 250 -10.27 13.24 17.52
CA SER A 250 -10.04 14.51 16.81
C SER A 250 -10.23 15.67 17.79
N LEU A 251 -9.15 16.38 18.12
CA LEU A 251 -9.23 17.64 18.86
C LEU A 251 -9.71 18.76 17.91
N ASP A 252 -10.59 19.63 18.39
CA ASP A 252 -10.99 20.83 17.63
C ASP A 252 -9.77 21.73 17.44
N ALA A 253 -9.31 21.89 16.21
CA ALA A 253 -8.14 22.70 15.85
C ALA A 253 -8.21 24.13 16.42
N LYS A 254 -9.41 24.68 16.66
CA LYS A 254 -9.59 26.02 17.24
C LYS A 254 -9.17 26.13 18.70
N THR A 255 -9.08 25.00 19.40
CA THR A 255 -8.71 24.94 20.83
C THR A 255 -7.20 24.80 21.05
N ILE A 256 -6.44 24.54 19.99
CA ILE A 256 -5.00 24.32 20.04
C ILE A 256 -4.28 25.67 20.07
N THR A 257 -3.34 25.82 21.00
CA THR A 257 -2.47 27.00 21.13
C THR A 257 -1.02 26.65 20.78
N ALA A 258 -0.20 27.67 20.48
CA ALA A 258 1.23 27.49 20.26
C ALA A 258 1.93 26.77 21.43
N GLU A 259 1.54 27.03 22.68
CA GLU A 259 2.10 26.37 23.86
C GLU A 259 1.71 24.90 23.93
N ASN A 260 0.51 24.52 23.47
CA ASN A 260 0.15 23.09 23.37
C ASN A 260 1.05 22.37 22.36
N ILE A 261 1.30 23.00 21.21
CA ILE A 261 2.16 22.43 20.16
C ILE A 261 3.60 22.32 20.68
N MET A 262 4.13 23.36 21.35
CA MET A 262 5.45 23.33 21.98
C MET A 262 5.55 22.28 23.10
N GLY A 263 4.51 22.12 23.90
CA GLY A 263 4.43 21.07 24.92
C GLY A 263 4.53 19.67 24.33
N ALA A 264 3.84 19.41 23.22
CA ALA A 264 3.94 18.16 22.48
C ALA A 264 5.35 17.95 21.89
N ALA A 265 5.97 18.99 21.31
CA ALA A 265 7.35 18.91 20.83
C ALA A 265 8.35 18.51 21.94
N ARG A 266 8.24 19.13 23.13
CA ARG A 266 9.09 18.79 24.29
C ARG A 266 8.89 17.34 24.74
N ALA A 267 7.65 16.85 24.70
CA ALA A 267 7.35 15.46 25.07
C ALA A 267 7.95 14.47 24.07
N ILE A 268 7.79 14.71 22.76
CA ILE A 268 8.22 13.81 21.69
C ILE A 268 9.75 13.78 21.57
N LEU A 269 10.43 14.92 21.73
CA LEU A 269 11.88 15.01 21.58
C LEU A 269 12.67 14.56 22.83
N SER A 270 12.00 14.19 23.92
CA SER A 270 12.65 13.69 25.14
C SER A 270 13.58 12.49 24.83
N PRO A 271 14.83 12.46 25.34
CA PRO A 271 15.40 13.29 26.40
C PRO A 271 16.02 14.61 25.96
N TYR A 272 15.96 14.97 24.67
CA TYR A 272 16.47 16.25 24.19
C TYR A 272 15.55 17.41 24.59
N THR A 273 16.14 18.56 24.87
CA THR A 273 15.41 19.78 25.26
C THR A 273 15.03 20.58 24.01
N ILE A 274 13.89 21.27 24.02
CA ILE A 274 13.56 22.26 23.00
C ILE A 274 12.82 23.44 23.64
N GLU A 275 13.32 24.63 23.38
CA GLU A 275 12.72 25.90 23.76
C GLU A 275 12.55 26.78 22.52
N ALA A 276 11.51 27.62 22.53
CA ALA A 276 11.32 28.60 21.48
C ALA A 276 12.05 29.91 21.84
N GLY A 277 12.86 30.41 20.91
CA GLY A 277 13.29 31.80 20.91
C GLY A 277 12.12 32.69 20.51
N ASP A 278 11.98 32.92 19.20
CA ASP A 278 10.83 33.61 18.60
C ASP A 278 9.93 32.60 17.89
N ILE A 279 8.60 32.82 17.95
CA ILE A 279 7.58 32.07 17.19
C ILE A 279 6.89 33.04 16.24
N PRO A 280 7.46 33.32 15.05
CA PRO A 280 6.88 34.27 14.10
C PRO A 280 5.50 33.83 13.57
N TRP A 281 5.22 32.52 13.53
CA TRP A 281 3.98 31.99 13.00
C TRP A 281 3.65 30.61 13.57
N TRP A 282 2.36 30.32 13.75
CA TRP A 282 1.85 28.98 14.06
C TRP A 282 0.41 28.82 13.57
N SER A 283 -0.03 27.57 13.40
CA SER A 283 -1.41 27.23 13.05
C SER A 283 -1.74 25.79 13.47
N ALA A 284 -3.02 25.45 13.47
CA ALA A 284 -3.50 24.08 13.62
C ALA A 284 -4.61 23.83 12.62
N TYR A 285 -4.61 22.66 11.98
CA TYR A 285 -5.63 22.30 11.00
C TYR A 285 -5.84 20.78 10.93
N CYS A 286 -7.05 20.39 10.54
CA CYS A 286 -7.37 19.02 10.18
C CYS A 286 -6.96 18.77 8.74
N VAL A 287 -6.34 17.62 8.49
CA VAL A 287 -5.91 17.24 7.15
C VAL A 287 -7.11 16.73 6.35
N GLY A 288 -7.43 17.40 5.25
CA GLY A 288 -8.42 16.96 4.28
C GLY A 288 -7.76 16.68 2.94
N GLN A 289 -8.04 15.53 2.35
CA GLN A 289 -7.60 15.18 1.00
C GLN A 289 -8.80 15.34 0.08
N ARG A 290 -8.69 16.20 -0.95
CA ARG A 290 -9.79 16.44 -1.88
C ARG A 290 -9.27 16.71 -3.29
N VAL A 291 -10.04 16.31 -4.29
CA VAL A 291 -9.81 16.62 -5.70
C VAL A 291 -11.12 17.09 -6.35
N ALA A 292 -11.01 18.02 -7.29
CA ALA A 292 -12.14 18.48 -8.08
C ALA A 292 -12.49 17.49 -9.19
N ASP A 293 -13.78 17.39 -9.51
CA ASP A 293 -14.25 16.54 -10.61
C ASP A 293 -13.63 16.94 -11.95
N GLU A 294 -13.46 18.25 -12.15
CA GLU A 294 -12.99 18.87 -13.38
C GLU A 294 -12.01 20.00 -13.06
N PHE A 295 -11.00 20.18 -13.91
CA PHE A 295 -10.00 21.25 -13.80
C PHE A 295 -10.25 22.35 -14.83
N SER A 296 -11.10 22.08 -15.82
CA SER A 296 -11.47 23.02 -16.87
C SER A 296 -12.97 22.97 -17.14
N ARG A 297 -13.52 24.08 -17.65
CA ARG A 297 -14.93 24.17 -18.05
C ARG A 297 -15.09 25.07 -19.26
N TYR A 298 -15.92 24.62 -20.21
CA TYR A 298 -16.17 25.27 -21.51
C TYR A 298 -14.91 25.52 -22.35
N ASN A 299 -13.78 24.86 -22.02
CA ASN A 299 -12.44 25.15 -22.59
C ASN A 299 -12.03 26.65 -22.49
N ARG A 300 -12.68 27.41 -21.60
CA ARG A 300 -12.45 28.86 -21.41
C ARG A 300 -12.06 29.19 -19.96
N ILE A 301 -12.44 28.35 -19.02
CA ILE A 301 -12.18 28.54 -17.60
C ILE A 301 -11.36 27.37 -17.08
N PHE A 302 -10.26 27.68 -16.39
CA PHE A 302 -9.34 26.69 -15.82
C PHE A 302 -9.19 26.94 -14.33
N LEU A 303 -9.05 25.89 -13.53
CA LEU A 303 -8.85 25.98 -12.08
C LEU A 303 -7.52 25.32 -11.72
N ALA A 304 -6.71 25.97 -10.88
CA ALA A 304 -5.35 25.54 -10.57
C ALA A 304 -5.04 25.58 -9.06
N GLY A 305 -4.14 24.68 -8.62
CA GLY A 305 -3.68 24.58 -7.24
C GLY A 305 -4.77 24.15 -6.26
N ASP A 306 -4.80 24.76 -5.08
CA ASP A 306 -5.78 24.45 -4.02
C ASP A 306 -7.25 24.60 -4.46
N ALA A 307 -7.52 25.30 -5.57
CA ALA A 307 -8.85 25.34 -6.17
C ALA A 307 -9.32 23.98 -6.71
N VAL A 308 -8.41 23.05 -7.03
CA VAL A 308 -8.71 21.74 -7.63
C VAL A 308 -8.15 20.55 -6.85
N HIS A 309 -7.18 20.73 -5.97
CA HIS A 309 -6.74 19.65 -5.09
C HIS A 309 -6.24 20.21 -3.75
N THR A 310 -6.53 19.51 -2.66
CA THR A 310 -5.94 19.77 -1.35
C THR A 310 -5.47 18.45 -0.78
N HIS A 311 -4.29 18.42 -0.16
CA HIS A 311 -3.71 17.20 0.39
C HIS A 311 -2.96 17.50 1.68
N SER A 312 -2.33 16.48 2.27
CA SER A 312 -1.63 16.65 3.55
C SER A 312 -0.31 17.41 3.36
N PRO A 313 0.16 18.12 4.40
CA PRO A 313 1.47 18.78 4.36
C PRO A 313 2.65 17.79 4.41
N LYS A 314 2.40 16.50 4.70
CA LYS A 314 3.45 15.52 5.06
C LYS A 314 4.53 15.37 3.99
N ALA A 315 4.17 15.49 2.72
CA ALA A 315 5.09 15.37 1.59
C ALA A 315 5.61 16.71 1.05
N GLY A 316 5.16 17.86 1.59
CA GLY A 316 5.56 19.19 1.13
C GLY A 316 5.10 19.53 -0.30
N GLN A 317 4.05 18.89 -0.82
CA GLN A 317 3.70 18.95 -2.24
C GLN A 317 2.75 20.09 -2.65
N GLY A 318 2.13 20.80 -1.70
CA GLY A 318 0.96 21.66 -1.97
C GLY A 318 1.27 22.80 -2.91
N MET A 319 2.21 23.63 -2.48
CA MET A 319 2.69 24.76 -3.27
C MET A 319 3.38 24.30 -4.57
N ASN A 320 4.13 23.19 -4.53
CA ASN A 320 4.84 22.67 -5.70
C ASN A 320 3.89 22.23 -6.81
N THR A 321 2.88 21.43 -6.46
CA THR A 321 1.87 20.95 -7.42
C THR A 321 1.02 22.11 -7.93
N SER A 322 0.67 23.05 -7.06
CA SER A 322 -0.05 24.28 -7.42
C SER A 322 0.70 25.15 -8.43
N MET A 323 2.01 25.35 -8.23
CA MET A 323 2.83 26.10 -9.19
C MET A 323 2.95 25.35 -10.52
N GLN A 324 3.12 24.03 -10.49
CA GLN A 324 3.14 23.24 -11.73
C GLN A 324 1.83 23.33 -12.51
N ASP A 325 0.67 23.37 -11.84
CA ASP A 325 -0.61 23.58 -12.52
C ASP A 325 -0.65 24.95 -13.21
N GLY A 326 -0.26 26.00 -12.47
CA GLY A 326 -0.19 27.37 -12.99
C GLY A 326 0.77 27.48 -14.17
N TYR A 327 1.94 26.86 -14.08
CA TYR A 327 2.92 26.80 -15.16
C TYR A 327 2.34 26.10 -16.39
N ASN A 328 1.75 24.90 -16.19
CA ASN A 328 1.20 24.07 -17.27
C ASN A 328 0.11 24.81 -18.06
N ILE A 329 -0.87 25.42 -17.39
CA ILE A 329 -1.92 26.17 -18.10
C ILE A 329 -1.39 27.49 -18.67
N GLY A 330 -0.48 28.17 -17.96
CA GLY A 330 0.05 29.47 -18.35
C GLY A 330 0.74 29.46 -19.71
N TRP A 331 1.67 28.53 -19.94
CA TRP A 331 2.37 28.45 -21.23
C TRP A 331 1.44 28.03 -22.37
N LYS A 332 0.48 27.12 -22.11
CA LYS A 332 -0.50 26.67 -23.12
C LYS A 332 -1.39 27.81 -23.58
N LEU A 333 -1.95 28.58 -22.64
CA LEU A 333 -2.76 29.76 -22.93
C LEU A 333 -1.98 30.79 -23.74
N ARG A 334 -0.75 31.12 -23.31
CA ARG A 334 0.11 32.06 -24.04
C ARG A 334 0.35 31.60 -25.48
N TYR A 335 0.73 30.35 -25.69
CA TYR A 335 1.00 29.81 -27.03
C TYR A 335 -0.23 29.82 -27.94
N CYS A 336 -1.40 29.46 -27.40
CA CYS A 336 -2.66 29.47 -28.14
C CYS A 336 -3.09 30.91 -28.51
N LEU A 337 -3.01 31.85 -27.57
CA LEU A 337 -3.38 33.25 -27.78
C LEU A 337 -2.42 33.99 -28.73
N GLU A 338 -1.14 33.62 -28.74
CA GLU A 338 -0.17 34.11 -29.73
C GLU A 338 -0.31 33.41 -31.10
N GLN A 339 -1.32 32.56 -31.29
CA GLN A 339 -1.62 31.78 -32.51
C GLN A 339 -0.47 30.86 -32.97
N LYS A 340 0.33 30.37 -32.04
CA LYS A 340 1.44 29.44 -32.31
C LYS A 340 1.06 27.96 -32.16
N SER A 341 -0.16 27.68 -31.70
CA SER A 341 -0.71 26.33 -31.48
C SER A 341 -2.24 26.31 -31.64
N ASP A 342 -2.81 25.12 -31.86
CA ASP A 342 -4.26 24.87 -31.90
C ASP A 342 -4.89 24.92 -30.49
N LEU A 343 -6.15 25.39 -30.40
CA LEU A 343 -6.90 25.48 -29.12
C LEU A 343 -7.14 24.11 -28.46
N SER A 344 -7.06 23.01 -29.22
CA SER A 344 -7.15 21.66 -28.67
C SER A 344 -6.04 21.37 -27.64
N LEU A 345 -4.92 22.11 -27.68
CA LEU A 345 -3.85 22.02 -26.69
C LEU A 345 -4.33 22.33 -25.27
N LEU A 346 -5.32 23.22 -25.12
CA LEU A 346 -5.82 23.60 -23.80
C LEU A 346 -6.51 22.44 -23.07
N LYS A 347 -7.12 21.51 -23.81
CA LYS A 347 -7.75 20.31 -23.25
C LYS A 347 -6.75 19.43 -22.51
N THR A 348 -5.49 19.40 -22.94
CA THR A 348 -4.49 18.53 -22.33
C THR A 348 -4.11 18.99 -20.92
N TYR A 349 -4.47 20.20 -20.48
CA TYR A 349 -4.27 20.64 -19.11
C TYR A 349 -4.93 19.69 -18.11
N GLU A 350 -6.21 19.37 -18.30
CA GLU A 350 -6.94 18.48 -17.41
C GLU A 350 -6.44 17.04 -17.54
N ASP A 351 -6.23 16.57 -18.79
CA ASP A 351 -5.73 15.23 -19.08
C ASP A 351 -4.37 14.95 -18.42
N GLU A 352 -3.52 15.98 -18.27
CA GLU A 352 -2.19 15.87 -17.65
C GLU A 352 -2.24 16.08 -16.13
N ARG A 353 -2.96 17.11 -15.65
CA ARG A 353 -2.83 17.58 -14.26
C ARG A 353 -3.76 16.89 -13.28
N ARG A 354 -4.97 16.50 -13.70
CA ARG A 354 -5.93 15.82 -12.83
C ARG A 354 -5.44 14.43 -12.39
N PRO A 355 -4.87 13.58 -13.28
CA PRO A 355 -4.30 12.30 -12.85
C PRO A 355 -3.15 12.45 -11.85
N ILE A 356 -2.32 13.49 -11.99
CA ILE A 356 -1.22 13.78 -11.05
C ILE A 356 -1.76 14.17 -9.67
N ALA A 357 -2.80 15.01 -9.62
CA ALA A 357 -3.45 15.37 -8.37
C ALA A 357 -4.10 14.15 -7.69
N GLN A 358 -4.70 13.24 -8.45
CA GLN A 358 -5.23 11.98 -7.92
C GLN A 358 -4.11 11.08 -7.38
N ALA A 359 -3.05 10.87 -8.16
CA ALA A 359 -1.91 10.06 -7.74
C ALA A 359 -1.23 10.62 -6.48
N LEU A 360 -1.21 11.94 -6.30
CA LEU A 360 -0.71 12.57 -5.10
C LEU A 360 -1.59 12.27 -3.87
N ILE A 361 -2.92 12.29 -4.02
CA ILE A 361 -3.84 11.89 -2.95
C ILE A 361 -3.65 10.42 -2.59
N ASP A 362 -3.51 9.56 -3.59
CA ASP A 362 -3.27 8.13 -3.39
C ASP A 362 -1.92 7.90 -2.69
N PHE A 363 -0.86 8.62 -3.10
CA PHE A 363 0.45 8.56 -2.46
C PHE A 363 0.44 9.08 -1.01
N ASP A 364 -0.26 10.18 -0.74
CA ASP A 364 -0.39 10.74 0.62
C ASP A 364 -1.18 9.81 1.56
N ARG A 365 -2.04 8.94 1.01
CA ARG A 365 -2.70 7.85 1.73
C ARG A 365 -1.71 6.72 2.10
N ASP A 366 -0.71 6.48 1.25
CA ASP A 366 0.11 5.26 1.25
C ASP A 366 1.61 5.47 1.58
N SER A 367 2.01 6.57 2.25
CA SER A 367 3.43 6.93 2.44
C SER A 367 4.39 5.75 2.73
N LEU A 368 5.49 5.62 1.97
CA LEU A 368 6.36 4.43 1.85
C LEU A 368 6.97 3.84 3.14
N LEU A 369 7.01 4.58 4.25
CA LEU A 369 7.42 4.05 5.56
C LEU A 369 6.23 3.49 6.34
N GLN A 370 5.05 4.10 6.18
CA GLN A 370 3.80 3.46 6.53
C GLN A 370 3.58 2.24 5.65
N SER A 371 3.78 2.29 4.32
CA SER A 371 3.57 1.15 3.42
C SER A 371 4.31 -0.13 3.85
N ARG A 372 5.52 -0.01 4.42
CA ARG A 372 6.29 -1.16 4.93
C ARG A 372 5.72 -1.72 6.23
N LEU A 373 5.34 -0.85 7.16
CA LEU A 373 4.71 -1.27 8.42
C LEU A 373 3.26 -1.74 8.20
N THR A 374 2.51 -1.09 7.31
CA THR A 374 1.14 -1.45 6.92
C THR A 374 1.14 -2.71 6.07
N GLY A 375 2.05 -2.84 5.10
CA GLY A 375 2.21 -4.02 4.25
C GLY A 375 2.55 -5.25 5.08
N ARG A 376 3.52 -5.17 6.00
CA ARG A 376 3.79 -6.29 6.91
C ARG A 376 2.61 -6.65 7.80
N ASN A 377 1.87 -5.65 8.31
CA ASN A 377 0.65 -5.88 9.09
C ASN A 377 -0.45 -6.53 8.26
N GLU A 378 -0.62 -6.12 7.00
CA GLU A 378 -1.59 -6.70 6.06
C GLU A 378 -1.25 -8.15 5.71
N LEU A 379 0.03 -8.43 5.43
CA LEU A 379 0.52 -9.78 5.21
C LEU A 379 0.40 -10.67 6.45
N ALA A 380 0.51 -10.10 7.65
CA ALA A 380 0.22 -10.83 8.88
C ALA A 380 -1.28 -11.11 9.03
N ALA A 381 -2.12 -10.10 8.75
CA ALA A 381 -3.57 -10.19 8.77
C ALA A 381 -4.13 -11.21 7.77
N PHE A 382 -3.42 -11.49 6.66
CA PHE A 382 -3.76 -12.56 5.71
C PHE A 382 -3.90 -13.94 6.39
N MET A 383 -3.18 -14.17 7.49
CA MET A 383 -3.26 -15.40 8.29
C MET A 383 -3.98 -15.21 9.65
N ASN A 384 -4.59 -14.04 9.88
CA ASN A 384 -5.05 -13.59 11.20
C ASN A 384 -3.92 -13.57 12.26
N ALA A 385 -2.72 -13.19 11.87
CA ALA A 385 -1.55 -13.09 12.75
C ALA A 385 -1.16 -11.63 13.02
N ASP A 386 -0.31 -11.42 14.03
CA ASP A 386 0.34 -10.12 14.27
C ASP A 386 1.71 -10.05 13.54
N ALA A 387 2.23 -8.86 13.27
CA ALA A 387 3.44 -8.68 12.44
C ALA A 387 4.74 -9.29 13.01
N ASP A 388 4.84 -9.44 14.33
CA ASP A 388 5.95 -10.11 15.02
C ASP A 388 5.75 -11.63 15.13
N GLU A 389 4.60 -12.14 14.66
CA GLU A 389 4.31 -13.58 14.58
C GLU A 389 4.61 -14.18 13.22
N ILE A 390 5.06 -13.37 12.25
CA ILE A 390 5.36 -13.83 10.89
C ILE A 390 6.84 -13.70 10.54
N ALA A 391 7.32 -14.64 9.72
CA ALA A 391 8.63 -14.62 9.09
C ALA A 391 8.52 -15.03 7.62
N PHE A 392 9.41 -14.51 6.78
CA PHE A 392 9.46 -14.84 5.36
C PHE A 392 10.69 -15.69 5.04
N GLY A 393 10.58 -16.45 3.95
CA GLY A 393 11.68 -17.24 3.41
C GLY A 393 11.39 -17.71 2.00
N GLN A 394 12.37 -18.29 1.32
CA GLN A 394 12.23 -18.63 -0.11
C GLN A 394 11.11 -19.66 -0.38
N THR A 395 10.96 -20.66 0.48
CA THR A 395 9.97 -21.73 0.33
C THR A 395 9.51 -22.27 1.69
N THR A 396 8.35 -22.93 1.74
CA THR A 396 7.88 -23.61 2.95
C THR A 396 8.89 -24.65 3.47
N THR A 397 9.53 -25.41 2.58
CA THR A 397 10.59 -26.37 2.95
C THR A 397 11.79 -25.69 3.61
N PHE A 398 12.22 -24.55 3.07
CA PHE A 398 13.29 -23.76 3.67
C PHE A 398 12.90 -23.29 5.07
N LEU A 399 11.71 -22.71 5.23
CA LEU A 399 11.21 -22.21 6.51
C LEU A 399 11.07 -23.32 7.55
N PHE A 400 10.59 -24.52 7.18
CA PHE A 400 10.54 -25.65 8.11
C PHE A 400 11.93 -26.16 8.51
N ARG A 401 12.92 -26.15 7.61
CA ARG A 401 14.30 -26.49 7.98
C ARG A 401 14.92 -25.45 8.92
N ALA A 402 14.70 -24.16 8.64
CA ALA A 402 15.15 -23.06 9.50
C ALA A 402 14.49 -23.15 10.89
N LEU A 403 13.17 -23.38 10.94
CA LEU A 403 12.43 -23.62 12.18
C LEU A 403 12.99 -24.83 12.93
N GLY A 404 13.27 -25.93 12.24
CA GLY A 404 13.88 -27.12 12.83
C GLY A 404 15.23 -26.84 13.50
N GLN A 405 16.08 -26.01 12.90
CA GLN A 405 17.34 -25.58 13.53
C GLN A 405 17.09 -24.71 14.76
N ALA A 406 16.11 -23.81 14.71
CA ALA A 406 15.77 -22.95 15.85
C ALA A 406 15.15 -23.71 17.05
N LEU A 407 14.50 -24.85 16.78
CA LEU A 407 13.96 -25.77 17.80
C LEU A 407 15.03 -26.71 18.39
N ARG A 408 16.13 -26.95 17.66
CA ARG A 408 17.17 -27.93 17.99
C ARG A 408 17.64 -27.89 19.46
N PRO A 409 17.89 -26.73 20.09
CA PRO A 409 18.44 -26.70 21.45
C PRO A 409 17.52 -27.26 22.54
N LEU A 410 16.24 -27.47 22.25
CA LEU A 410 15.27 -28.02 23.19
C LEU A 410 14.85 -29.45 22.87
N LEU A 411 15.54 -30.07 21.92
CA LEU A 411 15.28 -31.43 21.45
C LEU A 411 16.52 -32.30 21.69
N ASN A 412 16.29 -33.54 22.09
CA ASN A 412 17.31 -34.55 22.32
C ASN A 412 16.74 -35.94 22.02
N SER A 413 17.56 -36.99 22.10
CA SER A 413 17.15 -38.36 21.78
C SER A 413 16.03 -38.94 22.66
N ASP A 414 15.73 -38.33 23.81
CA ASP A 414 14.60 -38.75 24.66
C ASP A 414 13.25 -38.19 24.18
N CYS A 415 13.27 -37.24 23.25
CA CYS A 415 12.08 -36.66 22.66
C CYS A 415 11.44 -37.61 21.65
N GLU A 416 10.15 -37.40 21.37
CA GLU A 416 9.42 -38.07 20.29
C GLU A 416 8.83 -37.04 19.32
N MET A 417 8.83 -37.37 18.04
CA MET A 417 8.14 -36.61 16.99
C MET A 417 7.03 -37.44 16.36
N VAL A 418 5.84 -36.87 16.25
CA VAL A 418 4.73 -37.46 15.49
C VAL A 418 4.66 -36.78 14.12
N VAL A 419 4.79 -37.56 13.05
CA VAL A 419 4.80 -37.05 11.67
C VAL A 419 3.70 -37.73 10.88
N SER A 420 2.82 -36.96 10.26
CA SER A 420 1.77 -37.50 9.40
C SER A 420 2.31 -38.14 8.12
N ASN A 421 1.77 -39.31 7.77
CA ASN A 421 2.02 -39.97 6.48
C ASN A 421 1.35 -39.26 5.30
N LEU A 422 0.46 -38.30 5.59
CA LEU A 422 -0.22 -37.49 4.57
C LEU A 422 0.53 -36.20 4.22
N CYS A 423 1.58 -35.86 4.97
CA CYS A 423 2.42 -34.71 4.65
C CYS A 423 3.03 -34.83 3.25
N HIS A 424 3.11 -33.70 2.56
CA HIS A 424 3.94 -33.59 1.37
C HIS A 424 5.41 -33.86 1.73
N GLU A 425 6.16 -34.51 0.82
CA GLU A 425 7.54 -34.92 1.08
C GLU A 425 8.41 -33.73 1.48
N ALA A 426 8.22 -32.59 0.84
CA ALA A 426 8.98 -31.37 1.10
C ALA A 426 8.71 -30.75 2.50
N SER A 427 7.64 -31.14 3.18
CA SER A 427 7.37 -30.81 4.59
C SER A 427 7.94 -31.88 5.51
N ALA A 428 7.58 -33.15 5.29
CA ALA A 428 8.03 -34.28 6.11
C ALA A 428 9.55 -34.41 6.18
N ALA A 429 10.25 -34.17 5.06
CA ALA A 429 11.70 -34.32 4.97
C ALA A 429 12.48 -33.38 5.92
N ALA A 430 11.93 -32.20 6.27
CA ALA A 430 12.56 -31.31 7.24
C ALA A 430 12.62 -31.96 8.64
N TRP A 431 11.53 -32.60 9.04
CA TRP A 431 11.40 -33.25 10.35
C TRP A 431 12.14 -34.59 10.39
N ILE A 432 12.12 -35.35 9.30
CA ILE A 432 12.92 -36.59 9.18
C ILE A 432 14.41 -36.30 9.31
N ALA A 433 14.90 -35.24 8.65
CA ALA A 433 16.30 -34.84 8.77
C ALA A 433 16.66 -34.42 10.20
N LEU A 434 15.84 -33.57 10.83
CA LEU A 434 16.06 -33.14 12.21
C LEU A 434 16.05 -34.31 13.21
N ALA A 435 15.08 -35.22 13.06
CA ALA A 435 14.98 -36.39 13.93
C ALA A 435 16.20 -37.31 13.77
N LYS A 436 16.67 -37.52 12.53
CA LYS A 436 17.90 -38.27 12.26
C LYS A 436 19.12 -37.63 12.91
N ASP A 437 19.28 -36.31 12.78
CA ASP A 437 20.42 -35.57 13.34
C ASP A 437 20.48 -35.62 14.88
N LEU A 438 19.32 -35.73 15.53
CA LEU A 438 19.20 -35.75 16.99
C LEU A 438 18.90 -37.14 17.57
N ASN A 439 18.86 -38.17 16.73
CA ASN A 439 18.48 -39.53 17.11
C ASN A 439 17.12 -39.60 17.84
N ILE A 440 16.13 -38.87 17.34
CA ILE A 440 14.76 -38.80 17.86
C ILE A 440 13.88 -39.84 17.16
N ALA A 441 13.06 -40.56 17.94
CA ALA A 441 12.10 -41.49 17.40
C ALA A 441 10.94 -40.76 16.66
N ILE A 442 10.69 -41.17 15.41
CA ILE A 442 9.50 -40.75 14.66
C ILE A 442 8.39 -41.78 14.86
N LYS A 443 7.23 -41.30 15.31
CA LYS A 443 5.96 -42.01 15.30
C LYS A 443 5.16 -41.57 14.09
N TRP A 444 4.93 -42.50 13.18
CA TRP A 444 4.18 -42.25 11.96
C TRP A 444 2.68 -42.18 12.24
N TRP A 445 2.06 -41.05 11.92
CA TRP A 445 0.62 -40.86 12.04
C TRP A 445 -0.07 -41.14 10.71
N ALA A 446 -0.61 -42.36 10.61
CA ALA A 446 -1.30 -42.85 9.43
C ALA A 446 -2.84 -42.83 9.62
N PRO A 447 -3.60 -42.45 8.59
CA PRO A 447 -5.06 -42.58 8.62
C PRO A 447 -5.50 -44.05 8.47
N PRO A 448 -6.76 -44.39 8.81
CA PRO A 448 -7.35 -45.68 8.49
C PRO A 448 -7.32 -45.97 6.98
N PRO A 449 -7.18 -47.25 6.55
CA PRO A 449 -7.12 -47.61 5.14
C PRO A 449 -8.47 -47.39 4.46
N ARG A 450 -8.62 -46.26 3.74
CA ARG A 450 -9.81 -45.86 3.00
C ARG A 450 -9.42 -45.07 1.75
N ASP A 451 -10.32 -44.99 0.78
CA ASP A 451 -10.14 -44.18 -0.42
C ASP A 451 -10.19 -42.67 -0.14
N ASP A 452 -10.71 -42.27 1.03
CA ASP A 452 -10.69 -40.91 1.56
C ASP A 452 -9.81 -40.82 2.81
N PRO A 453 -8.48 -40.72 2.64
CA PRO A 453 -7.58 -40.64 3.78
C PRO A 453 -7.71 -39.29 4.49
N CYS A 454 -8.16 -39.33 5.74
CA CYS A 454 -8.25 -38.18 6.63
C CYS A 454 -7.59 -38.49 7.98
N LEU A 455 -6.96 -37.48 8.57
CA LEU A 455 -6.34 -37.57 9.88
C LEU A 455 -7.40 -37.50 10.99
N PHE A 456 -7.42 -38.51 11.85
CA PHE A 456 -8.42 -38.66 12.92
C PHE A 456 -7.75 -38.61 14.30
N LEU A 457 -8.43 -37.99 15.27
CA LEU A 457 -7.95 -37.86 16.65
C LEU A 457 -7.72 -39.21 17.32
N GLU A 458 -8.55 -40.20 16.99
CA GLU A 458 -8.49 -41.57 17.50
C GLU A 458 -7.17 -42.26 17.11
N THR A 459 -6.62 -41.90 15.95
CA THR A 459 -5.33 -42.42 15.46
C THR A 459 -4.14 -41.62 15.98
N LEU A 460 -4.34 -40.36 16.37
CA LEU A 460 -3.30 -39.52 16.97
C LEU A 460 -3.08 -39.83 18.45
N LYS A 461 -4.18 -39.94 19.21
CA LYS A 461 -4.17 -40.16 20.67
C LYS A 461 -3.20 -41.24 21.15
N PRO A 462 -3.13 -42.46 20.56
CA PRO A 462 -2.21 -43.50 21.03
C PRO A 462 -0.72 -43.20 20.74
N LEU A 463 -0.42 -42.25 19.86
CA LEU A 463 0.95 -41.86 19.52
C LEU A 463 1.53 -40.83 20.51
N LEU A 464 0.66 -40.06 21.16
CA LEU A 464 1.03 -39.00 22.09
C LEU A 464 1.46 -39.57 23.44
N THR A 465 2.63 -39.14 23.91
CA THR A 465 3.16 -39.48 25.25
C THR A 465 3.75 -38.24 25.91
N ALA A 466 4.15 -38.35 27.18
CA ALA A 466 4.87 -37.26 27.87
C ALA A 466 6.20 -36.85 27.20
N LYS A 467 6.76 -37.71 26.33
CA LYS A 467 7.99 -37.44 25.56
C LYS A 467 7.74 -36.73 24.24
N THR A 468 6.49 -36.60 23.80
CA THR A 468 6.16 -35.93 22.55
C THR A 468 6.53 -34.45 22.63
N ARG A 469 7.26 -33.96 21.62
CA ARG A 469 7.64 -32.54 21.50
C ARG A 469 7.14 -31.90 20.22
N ILE A 470 7.13 -32.63 19.11
CA ILE A 470 6.63 -32.10 17.84
C ILE A 470 5.54 -33.03 17.32
N VAL A 471 4.43 -32.44 16.91
CA VAL A 471 3.41 -33.07 16.08
C VAL A 471 3.30 -32.25 14.81
N THR A 472 3.39 -32.90 13.65
CA THR A 472 3.32 -32.21 12.36
C THR A 472 2.42 -32.91 11.35
N CYS A 473 1.62 -32.10 10.66
CA CYS A 473 0.69 -32.53 9.63
C CYS A 473 0.48 -31.42 8.60
N ASN A 474 -0.13 -31.77 7.48
CA ASN A 474 -0.70 -30.82 6.52
C ASN A 474 -2.13 -30.43 6.96
N HIS A 475 -2.60 -29.23 6.58
CA HIS A 475 -4.00 -28.81 6.81
C HIS A 475 -4.95 -29.53 5.83
N VAL A 476 -4.51 -29.67 4.58
CA VAL A 476 -5.25 -30.29 3.48
C VAL A 476 -4.36 -31.27 2.76
N SER A 477 -4.90 -32.42 2.36
CA SER A 477 -4.17 -33.32 1.48
C SER A 477 -3.93 -32.68 0.11
N ASN A 478 -2.67 -32.46 -0.25
CA ASN A 478 -2.30 -31.98 -1.58
C ASN A 478 -2.62 -33.00 -2.70
N VAL A 479 -2.98 -34.24 -2.33
CA VAL A 479 -3.30 -35.32 -3.25
C VAL A 479 -4.81 -35.43 -3.45
N VAL A 480 -5.59 -35.51 -2.37
CA VAL A 480 -7.04 -35.80 -2.45
C VAL A 480 -7.94 -34.64 -2.04
N GLY A 481 -7.38 -33.48 -1.67
CA GLY A 481 -8.15 -32.28 -1.33
C GLY A 481 -8.92 -32.34 0.00
N THR A 482 -8.89 -33.46 0.72
CA THR A 482 -9.58 -33.62 2.01
C THR A 482 -8.94 -32.73 3.08
N CYS A 483 -9.78 -32.02 3.84
CA CYS A 483 -9.40 -31.17 4.97
C CYS A 483 -9.24 -31.99 6.25
N HIS A 484 -8.26 -31.65 7.08
CA HIS A 484 -8.01 -32.28 8.37
C HIS A 484 -8.51 -31.41 9.54
N PRO A 485 -8.95 -32.01 10.66
CA PRO A 485 -9.55 -31.28 11.80
C PRO A 485 -8.49 -30.58 12.67
N ILE A 486 -7.81 -29.56 12.12
CA ILE A 486 -6.62 -28.95 12.73
C ILE A 486 -6.89 -28.34 14.10
N ARG A 487 -8.04 -27.68 14.32
CA ARG A 487 -8.43 -27.15 15.64
C ARG A 487 -8.44 -28.24 16.70
N GLN A 488 -9.12 -29.36 16.42
CA GLN A 488 -9.22 -30.45 17.38
C GLN A 488 -7.88 -31.17 17.58
N VAL A 489 -7.03 -31.18 16.56
CA VAL A 489 -5.65 -31.68 16.67
C VAL A 489 -4.85 -30.79 17.61
N ALA A 490 -4.94 -29.46 17.50
CA ALA A 490 -4.29 -28.54 18.42
C ALA A 490 -4.72 -28.78 19.87
N ASP A 491 -6.03 -28.86 20.12
CA ASP A 491 -6.60 -29.13 21.45
C ASP A 491 -6.05 -30.43 22.07
N MET A 492 -5.83 -31.46 21.25
CA MET A 492 -5.26 -32.72 21.71
C MET A 492 -3.75 -32.64 21.96
N VAL A 493 -3.00 -31.98 21.08
CA VAL A 493 -1.54 -31.84 21.21
C VAL A 493 -1.19 -31.00 22.43
N HIS A 494 -1.92 -29.92 22.69
CA HIS A 494 -1.67 -29.01 23.80
C HIS A 494 -1.98 -29.61 25.18
N GLN A 495 -2.67 -30.75 25.25
CA GLN A 495 -2.78 -31.54 26.49
C GLN A 495 -1.44 -32.14 26.93
N ILE A 496 -0.46 -32.24 26.04
CA ILE A 496 0.88 -32.76 26.35
C ILE A 496 1.83 -31.59 26.67
N PRO A 497 2.31 -31.47 27.92
CA PRO A 497 3.20 -30.38 28.30
C PRO A 497 4.46 -30.33 27.43
N GLY A 498 4.69 -29.18 26.83
CA GLY A 498 5.87 -28.93 25.99
C GLY A 498 5.73 -29.33 24.52
N ALA A 499 4.68 -30.08 24.14
CA ALA A 499 4.41 -30.39 22.75
C ALA A 499 3.99 -29.15 21.94
N ILE A 500 4.30 -29.15 20.65
CA ILE A 500 3.89 -28.12 19.70
C ILE A 500 3.30 -28.75 18.43
N LEU A 501 2.33 -28.06 17.82
CA LEU A 501 1.72 -28.43 16.56
C LEU A 501 2.25 -27.55 15.41
N ILE A 502 2.83 -28.18 14.40
CA ILE A 502 3.37 -27.52 13.21
C ILE A 502 2.60 -27.97 11.97
N VAL A 503 1.94 -27.02 11.30
CA VAL A 503 1.02 -27.29 10.19
C VAL A 503 1.53 -26.75 8.86
N ASP A 504 1.50 -27.61 7.83
CA ASP A 504 1.69 -27.24 6.43
C ASP A 504 0.35 -26.82 5.80
N GLY A 505 0.23 -25.54 5.48
CA GLY A 505 -0.94 -24.90 4.89
C GLY A 505 -0.88 -24.70 3.38
N VAL A 506 0.15 -25.21 2.69
CA VAL A 506 0.40 -24.93 1.26
C VAL A 506 -0.79 -25.31 0.37
N ALA A 507 -1.47 -26.42 0.67
CA ALA A 507 -2.63 -26.87 -0.08
C ALA A 507 -3.97 -26.23 0.36
N TRP A 508 -3.99 -25.51 1.48
CA TRP A 508 -5.17 -24.79 1.98
C TRP A 508 -5.22 -23.36 1.45
N ALA A 509 -4.08 -22.68 1.45
CA ALA A 509 -3.95 -21.25 1.15
C ALA A 509 -4.64 -20.76 -0.14
N PRO A 510 -4.68 -21.51 -1.26
CA PRO A 510 -5.36 -21.06 -2.48
C PRO A 510 -6.88 -20.98 -2.37
N HIS A 511 -7.45 -21.70 -1.43
CA HIS A 511 -8.86 -22.05 -1.44
C HIS A 511 -9.64 -21.38 -0.31
N ARG A 512 -9.00 -21.13 0.84
CA ARG A 512 -9.67 -20.69 2.06
C ARG A 512 -8.82 -19.69 2.85
N PRO A 513 -9.46 -18.79 3.62
CA PRO A 513 -8.74 -17.90 4.53
C PRO A 513 -7.96 -18.72 5.55
N ILE A 514 -6.79 -18.22 5.94
CA ILE A 514 -6.00 -18.81 7.02
C ILE A 514 -6.33 -18.05 8.30
N ASP A 515 -6.78 -18.76 9.33
CA ASP A 515 -7.00 -18.20 10.66
C ASP A 515 -6.20 -18.98 11.69
N VAL A 516 -4.94 -18.60 11.88
CA VAL A 516 -4.04 -19.33 12.80
C VAL A 516 -4.47 -19.22 14.27
N LYS A 517 -5.22 -18.16 14.63
CA LYS A 517 -5.74 -17.95 15.98
C LYS A 517 -6.91 -18.88 16.26
N ALA A 518 -7.87 -18.99 15.33
CA ALA A 518 -8.98 -19.94 15.43
C ALA A 518 -8.49 -21.40 15.42
N LEU A 519 -7.52 -21.71 14.55
CA LEU A 519 -6.90 -23.04 14.45
C LEU A 519 -6.06 -23.40 15.69
N ASP A 520 -5.58 -22.40 16.43
CA ASP A 520 -4.77 -22.56 17.64
C ASP A 520 -3.54 -23.44 17.39
N VAL A 521 -2.88 -23.21 16.26
CA VAL A 521 -1.61 -23.87 15.90
C VAL A 521 -0.41 -23.15 16.53
N ASP A 522 0.70 -23.85 16.75
CA ASP A 522 1.94 -23.22 17.24
C ASP A 522 2.72 -22.60 16.09
N PHE A 523 2.78 -23.30 14.96
CA PHE A 523 3.42 -22.85 13.73
C PHE A 523 2.58 -23.25 12.52
N TYR A 524 2.47 -22.35 11.53
CA TYR A 524 1.73 -22.59 10.29
C TYR A 524 2.51 -22.00 9.12
N CYS A 525 2.73 -22.76 8.06
CA CYS A 525 3.50 -22.27 6.91
C CYS A 525 2.79 -22.52 5.60
N PHE A 526 2.85 -21.55 4.70
CA PHE A 526 2.41 -21.72 3.31
C PHE A 526 3.34 -20.95 2.37
N SER A 527 3.16 -21.17 1.06
CA SER A 527 3.93 -20.48 0.02
C SER A 527 3.05 -19.58 -0.83
N TRP A 528 3.49 -18.34 -1.05
CA TRP A 528 2.75 -17.32 -1.81
C TRP A 528 2.60 -17.65 -3.29
N TYR A 529 3.53 -18.42 -3.88
CA TYR A 529 3.37 -18.91 -5.26
C TYR A 529 2.17 -19.86 -5.45
N LYS A 530 1.54 -20.33 -4.37
CA LYS A 530 0.27 -21.06 -4.45
C LYS A 530 -0.95 -20.15 -4.58
N VAL A 531 -0.81 -18.89 -4.22
CA VAL A 531 -1.84 -17.85 -4.30
C VAL A 531 -1.47 -16.79 -5.35
N SER A 532 -0.86 -17.23 -6.45
CA SER A 532 -0.42 -16.38 -7.59
C SER A 532 0.70 -15.38 -7.28
N GLY A 533 1.40 -15.54 -6.16
CA GLY A 533 2.55 -14.71 -5.80
C GLY A 533 3.90 -15.18 -6.31
N PRO A 534 4.96 -14.42 -6.02
CA PRO A 534 6.32 -14.84 -6.31
C PRO A 534 6.73 -16.07 -5.49
N HIS A 535 7.87 -16.66 -5.83
CA HIS A 535 8.48 -17.77 -5.08
C HIS A 535 9.04 -17.29 -3.72
N ILE A 536 8.14 -17.04 -2.79
CA ILE A 536 8.38 -16.71 -1.39
C ILE A 536 7.33 -17.45 -0.54
N ALA A 537 7.66 -17.70 0.72
CA ALA A 537 6.83 -18.37 1.70
C ALA A 537 6.76 -17.56 2.99
N GLN A 538 5.71 -17.82 3.75
CA GLN A 538 5.46 -17.16 5.02
C GLN A 538 5.18 -18.20 6.09
N LEU A 539 5.82 -18.01 7.24
CA LEU A 539 5.66 -18.82 8.43
C LEU A 539 5.03 -17.96 9.51
N TYR A 540 3.94 -18.44 10.08
CA TYR A 540 3.42 -18.01 11.37
C TYR A 540 4.07 -18.81 12.50
N GLY A 541 4.29 -18.15 13.63
CA GLY A 541 4.66 -18.76 14.89
C GLY A 541 4.02 -18.02 16.05
N ARG A 542 3.30 -18.72 16.91
CA ARG A 542 2.62 -18.12 18.07
C ARG A 542 3.60 -17.46 19.02
N ARG A 543 3.35 -16.20 19.38
CA ARG A 543 4.25 -15.38 20.23
C ARG A 543 4.70 -16.08 21.53
N SER A 544 3.78 -16.73 22.25
CA SER A 544 4.11 -17.44 23.49
C SER A 544 4.98 -18.68 23.24
N THR A 545 4.71 -19.42 22.16
CA THR A 545 5.51 -20.58 21.76
C THR A 545 6.89 -20.17 21.28
N GLN A 546 7.01 -19.10 20.48
CA GLN A 546 8.32 -18.57 20.06
C GLN A 546 9.28 -18.37 21.25
N LYS A 547 8.80 -17.71 22.31
CA LYS A 547 9.59 -17.43 23.53
C LYS A 547 9.95 -18.72 24.28
N ARG A 548 9.05 -19.69 24.29
CA ARG A 548 9.22 -20.96 24.98
C ARG A 548 10.16 -21.92 24.26
N VAL A 549 10.14 -21.95 22.92
CA VAL A 549 10.77 -23.03 22.15
C VAL A 549 11.87 -22.65 21.16
N LEU A 550 12.11 -21.36 20.88
CA LEU A 550 13.07 -20.95 19.85
C LEU A 550 14.32 -20.30 20.44
N ALA A 551 15.49 -20.85 20.11
CA ALA A 551 16.79 -20.32 20.54
C ALA A 551 17.32 -19.16 19.68
N GLY A 552 16.69 -18.86 18.53
CA GLY A 552 17.19 -17.89 17.55
C GLY A 552 18.39 -18.43 16.77
N ILE A 553 18.35 -18.35 15.44
CA ILE A 553 19.43 -18.80 14.54
C ILE A 553 19.98 -17.65 13.69
N SER A 554 19.46 -16.43 13.89
CA SER A 554 19.94 -15.20 13.27
C SER A 554 21.32 -14.78 13.77
N HIS A 555 21.86 -13.71 13.19
CA HIS A 555 23.12 -13.12 13.65
C HIS A 555 23.09 -12.80 15.15
N TYR A 556 24.20 -13.02 15.84
CA TYR A 556 24.30 -12.84 17.30
C TYR A 556 23.93 -11.43 17.78
N PHE A 557 24.09 -10.40 16.95
CA PHE A 557 23.72 -9.02 17.28
C PHE A 557 22.22 -8.71 17.08
N LEU A 558 21.45 -9.67 16.53
CA LEU A 558 20.00 -9.60 16.34
C LEU A 558 19.26 -10.54 17.30
N SER A 559 19.96 -11.29 18.15
CA SER A 559 19.36 -12.34 19.01
C SER A 559 18.32 -11.80 19.99
N ASP A 560 18.44 -10.52 20.36
CA ASP A 560 17.55 -9.86 21.32
C ASP A 560 16.36 -9.15 20.65
N MET A 561 16.35 -9.09 19.31
CA MET A 561 15.26 -8.43 18.56
C MET A 561 13.96 -9.22 18.68
N PRO A 562 12.82 -8.57 19.01
CA PRO A 562 11.56 -9.24 19.25
C PRO A 562 10.87 -9.66 17.95
N GLY A 563 10.36 -10.90 17.90
CA GLY A 563 9.54 -11.41 16.80
C GLY A 563 10.13 -12.62 16.08
N LEU A 564 9.29 -13.34 15.34
CA LEU A 564 9.65 -14.60 14.69
C LEU A 564 10.72 -14.41 13.62
N ASP A 565 10.55 -13.37 12.81
CA ASP A 565 11.44 -13.07 11.70
C ASP A 565 12.89 -12.87 12.18
N TRP A 566 13.09 -12.07 13.22
CA TRP A 566 14.42 -11.86 13.80
C TRP A 566 15.03 -13.08 14.47
N ARG A 567 14.24 -14.13 14.74
CA ARG A 567 14.76 -15.41 15.24
C ARG A 567 15.19 -16.35 14.12
N LEU A 568 14.64 -16.20 12.91
CA LEU A 568 14.86 -17.13 11.79
C LEU A 568 15.64 -16.50 10.62
N ARG A 569 15.75 -15.18 10.58
CA ARG A 569 16.37 -14.40 9.50
C ARG A 569 17.88 -14.65 9.44
N LEU A 570 18.33 -15.37 8.42
CA LEU A 570 19.76 -15.66 8.17
C LEU A 570 20.46 -14.61 7.29
N GLY A 571 19.74 -13.56 6.90
CA GLY A 571 20.21 -12.46 6.05
C GLY A 571 19.07 -11.53 5.72
N THR A 572 19.31 -10.51 4.89
CA THR A 572 18.25 -9.60 4.47
C THR A 572 17.17 -10.34 3.67
N ASN A 573 15.89 -10.15 4.02
CA ASN A 573 14.80 -10.71 3.23
C ASN A 573 14.73 -10.02 1.85
N THR A 574 14.10 -10.68 0.88
CA THR A 574 13.84 -10.13 -0.45
C THR A 574 12.65 -9.18 -0.37
N PHE A 575 12.91 -7.93 0.02
CA PHE A 575 11.87 -6.93 0.25
C PHE A 575 10.99 -6.69 -0.98
N GLU A 576 11.57 -6.76 -2.17
CA GLU A 576 10.84 -6.63 -3.44
C GLU A 576 9.77 -7.71 -3.58
N LEU A 577 10.08 -8.93 -3.12
CA LEU A 577 9.13 -10.03 -3.14
C LEU A 577 8.10 -9.92 -2.03
N GLU A 578 8.44 -9.36 -0.86
CA GLU A 578 7.48 -9.09 0.23
C GLU A 578 6.48 -8.01 -0.18
N GLU A 579 6.94 -6.89 -0.74
CA GLU A 579 6.06 -5.79 -1.20
C GLU A 579 5.11 -6.25 -2.31
N ALA A 580 5.55 -7.16 -3.19
CA ALA A 580 4.70 -7.75 -4.22
C ALA A 580 3.52 -8.58 -3.67
N LEU A 581 3.52 -8.95 -2.39
CA LEU A 581 2.47 -9.76 -1.77
C LEU A 581 1.26 -8.96 -1.36
N VAL A 582 1.43 -7.68 -1.02
CA VAL A 582 0.36 -6.80 -0.53
C VAL A 582 -0.82 -6.74 -1.51
N PRO A 583 -0.63 -6.38 -2.81
CA PRO A 583 -1.74 -6.38 -3.76
C PRO A 583 -2.38 -7.77 -3.98
N ILE A 584 -1.64 -8.86 -3.76
CA ILE A 584 -2.18 -10.22 -3.86
C ILE A 584 -3.10 -10.52 -2.68
N ALA A 585 -2.68 -10.14 -1.46
CA ALA A 585 -3.51 -10.26 -0.26
C ALA A 585 -4.80 -9.44 -0.44
N HIS A 586 -4.68 -8.18 -0.88
CA HIS A 586 -5.80 -7.30 -1.17
C HIS A 586 -6.77 -7.90 -2.21
N TYR A 587 -6.26 -8.42 -3.32
CA TYR A 587 -7.07 -9.05 -4.36
C TYR A 587 -7.92 -10.21 -3.80
N LEU A 588 -7.32 -11.09 -2.99
CA LEU A 588 -8.01 -12.26 -2.44
C LEU A 588 -9.00 -11.88 -1.32
N GLN A 589 -8.61 -10.96 -0.44
CA GLN A 589 -9.39 -10.59 0.74
C GLN A 589 -10.52 -9.60 0.42
N HIS A 590 -10.28 -8.65 -0.48
CA HIS A 590 -11.14 -7.47 -0.67
C HIS A 590 -11.74 -7.36 -2.07
N GLU A 591 -10.96 -7.59 -3.14
CA GLU A 591 -11.50 -7.46 -4.51
C GLU A 591 -12.41 -8.63 -4.90
N VAL A 592 -11.92 -9.86 -4.76
CA VAL A 592 -12.74 -11.06 -4.98
C VAL A 592 -13.51 -11.39 -3.71
N GLY A 593 -12.80 -11.50 -2.59
CA GLY A 593 -13.33 -11.90 -1.29
C GLY A 593 -13.49 -13.43 -1.14
N TRP A 594 -13.09 -13.95 0.03
CA TRP A 594 -13.09 -15.38 0.32
C TRP A 594 -14.47 -16.05 0.18
N GLU A 595 -15.55 -15.37 0.55
CA GLU A 595 -16.91 -15.92 0.41
C GLU A 595 -17.24 -16.27 -1.05
N LYS A 596 -16.88 -15.39 -2.00
CA LYS A 596 -17.11 -15.62 -3.43
C LYS A 596 -16.20 -16.71 -3.98
N ILE A 597 -14.94 -16.74 -3.54
CA ILE A 597 -13.98 -17.80 -3.89
C ILE A 597 -14.55 -19.16 -3.49
N ILE A 598 -14.99 -19.29 -2.23
CA ILE A 598 -15.55 -20.53 -1.69
C ILE A 598 -16.80 -20.94 -2.46
N ALA A 599 -17.75 -20.02 -2.65
CA ALA A 599 -18.98 -20.31 -3.36
C ALA A 599 -18.72 -20.80 -4.79
N GLN A 600 -17.81 -20.14 -5.51
CA GLN A 600 -17.45 -20.53 -6.87
C GLN A 600 -16.78 -21.92 -6.91
N GLU A 601 -15.83 -22.16 -6.02
CA GLU A 601 -15.15 -23.47 -5.93
C GLU A 601 -16.10 -24.61 -5.57
N VAL A 602 -17.09 -24.38 -4.72
CA VAL A 602 -18.12 -25.39 -4.40
C VAL A 602 -18.87 -25.81 -5.67
N VAL A 603 -19.27 -24.85 -6.50
CA VAL A 603 -20.00 -25.13 -7.75
C VAL A 603 -19.10 -25.86 -8.77
N LEU A 604 -17.84 -25.43 -8.93
CA LEU A 604 -16.88 -26.09 -9.81
C LEU A 604 -16.64 -27.54 -9.40
N GLN A 605 -16.45 -27.77 -8.09
CA GLN A 605 -16.24 -29.09 -7.53
C GLN A 605 -17.46 -29.99 -7.71
N GLU A 606 -18.65 -29.50 -7.36
CA GLU A 606 -19.88 -30.28 -7.48
C GLU A 606 -20.14 -30.68 -8.92
N THR A 607 -19.80 -29.81 -9.89
CA THR A 607 -19.94 -30.11 -11.31
C THR A 607 -19.13 -31.35 -11.71
N LEU A 608 -17.83 -31.40 -11.36
CA LEU A 608 -16.97 -32.55 -11.68
C LEU A 608 -17.32 -33.77 -10.82
N LEU A 609 -17.56 -33.60 -9.52
CA LEU A 609 -17.88 -34.70 -8.61
C LEU A 609 -19.20 -35.36 -8.96
N ASN A 610 -20.23 -34.60 -9.35
CA ASN A 610 -21.48 -35.16 -9.84
C ASN A 610 -21.27 -35.95 -11.14
N TYR A 611 -20.45 -35.44 -12.06
CA TYR A 611 -20.09 -36.17 -13.29
C TYR A 611 -19.42 -37.53 -12.99
N LEU A 612 -18.45 -37.55 -12.08
CA LEU A 612 -17.72 -38.76 -11.69
C LEU A 612 -18.60 -39.74 -10.90
N ARG A 613 -19.38 -39.25 -9.92
CA ARG A 613 -20.27 -40.08 -9.08
C ARG A 613 -21.36 -40.81 -9.87
N ARG A 614 -21.82 -40.22 -10.99
CA ARG A 614 -22.79 -40.84 -11.90
C ARG A 614 -22.21 -41.96 -12.77
N ARG A 615 -20.89 -42.15 -12.75
CA ARG A 615 -20.16 -43.13 -13.59
C ARG A 615 -19.20 -44.01 -12.78
N PRO A 616 -19.65 -44.67 -11.70
CA PRO A 616 -18.78 -45.47 -10.83
C PRO A 616 -18.14 -46.68 -11.52
N GLN A 617 -18.71 -47.15 -12.64
CA GLN A 617 -18.16 -48.20 -13.48
C GLN A 617 -16.94 -47.76 -14.30
N HIS A 618 -16.77 -46.45 -14.48
CA HIS A 618 -15.67 -45.87 -15.25
C HIS A 618 -14.65 -45.14 -14.38
N PHE A 619 -15.07 -44.59 -13.24
CA PHE A 619 -14.22 -43.79 -12.39
C PHE A 619 -14.34 -44.21 -10.93
N ARG A 620 -13.18 -44.27 -10.24
CA ARG A 620 -13.11 -44.36 -8.78
C ARG A 620 -12.51 -43.08 -8.24
N ILE A 621 -13.23 -42.43 -7.34
CA ILE A 621 -12.86 -41.15 -6.73
C ILE A 621 -12.08 -41.41 -5.44
N PHE A 622 -10.97 -40.69 -5.27
CA PHE A 622 -10.21 -40.64 -4.02
C PHE A 622 -10.48 -39.32 -3.28
N GLY A 623 -10.53 -39.38 -1.94
CA GLY A 623 -10.90 -38.27 -1.06
C GLY A 623 -12.40 -38.11 -0.84
N GLU A 624 -12.77 -37.07 -0.12
CA GLU A 624 -14.16 -36.69 0.19
C GLU A 624 -15.00 -36.53 -1.09
N LYS A 625 -16.19 -37.13 -1.15
CA LYS A 625 -16.98 -37.23 -2.39
C LYS A 625 -18.04 -36.13 -2.54
N SER A 626 -18.24 -35.34 -1.50
CA SER A 626 -19.09 -34.15 -1.52
C SER A 626 -18.29 -32.90 -1.90
N SER A 627 -19.00 -31.86 -2.32
CA SER A 627 -18.47 -30.51 -2.51
C SER A 627 -18.56 -29.66 -1.23
N ASP A 628 -18.61 -30.29 -0.06
CA ASP A 628 -18.73 -29.63 1.23
C ASP A 628 -17.45 -28.80 1.52
N PRO A 629 -17.53 -27.46 1.60
CA PRO A 629 -16.36 -26.60 1.68
C PRO A 629 -15.56 -26.76 2.98
N GLU A 630 -16.15 -27.35 4.02
CA GLU A 630 -15.50 -27.62 5.30
C GLU A 630 -14.70 -28.94 5.28
N LYS A 631 -15.07 -29.87 4.39
CA LYS A 631 -14.44 -31.20 4.32
C LYS A 631 -13.42 -31.31 3.20
N ARG A 632 -13.50 -30.44 2.18
CA ARG A 632 -12.64 -30.51 1.00
C ARG A 632 -12.41 -29.14 0.35
N VAL A 633 -11.24 -29.00 -0.26
CA VAL A 633 -10.92 -27.94 -1.23
C VAL A 633 -10.99 -28.45 -2.68
N SER A 634 -10.91 -27.55 -3.66
CA SER A 634 -11.10 -27.85 -5.08
C SER A 634 -9.95 -28.60 -5.77
N VAL A 635 -9.45 -29.66 -5.12
CA VAL A 635 -8.52 -30.67 -5.63
C VAL A 635 -9.27 -32.01 -5.70
N ILE A 636 -9.59 -32.44 -6.91
CA ILE A 636 -10.36 -33.66 -7.17
C ILE A 636 -9.45 -34.69 -7.83
N THR A 637 -9.49 -35.90 -7.28
CA THR A 637 -8.60 -36.98 -7.68
C THR A 637 -9.37 -38.25 -7.94
N PHE A 638 -9.06 -38.91 -9.06
CA PHE A 638 -9.74 -40.12 -9.48
C PHE A 638 -8.83 -41.00 -10.35
N GLU A 639 -9.16 -42.28 -10.44
CA GLU A 639 -8.66 -43.20 -11.46
C GLU A 639 -9.76 -43.51 -12.47
N ALA A 640 -9.37 -43.81 -13.71
CA ALA A 640 -10.27 -44.37 -14.71
C ALA A 640 -10.07 -45.88 -14.78
N ILE A 641 -11.13 -46.64 -14.49
CA ILE A 641 -11.07 -48.09 -14.32
C ILE A 641 -10.70 -48.74 -15.66
N GLY A 642 -9.65 -49.56 -15.65
CA GLY A 642 -9.16 -50.28 -16.83
C GLY A 642 -8.37 -49.42 -17.83
N ARG A 643 -7.96 -48.20 -17.45
CA ARG A 643 -7.15 -47.29 -18.28
C ARG A 643 -5.93 -46.80 -17.52
N SER A 644 -4.84 -46.51 -18.24
CA SER A 644 -3.69 -45.85 -17.63
C SER A 644 -3.99 -44.37 -17.36
N CYS A 645 -3.79 -43.92 -16.13
CA CYS A 645 -3.90 -42.53 -15.72
C CYS A 645 -2.89 -41.64 -16.46
N ASN A 646 -1.68 -42.15 -16.72
CA ASN A 646 -0.65 -41.45 -17.48
C ASN A 646 -1.03 -41.28 -18.94
N ASP A 647 -1.53 -42.33 -19.59
CA ASP A 647 -1.96 -42.24 -20.99
C ASP A 647 -3.12 -41.28 -21.17
N MET A 648 -4.12 -41.33 -20.28
CA MET A 648 -5.24 -40.40 -20.30
C MET A 648 -4.78 -38.95 -20.11
N THR A 649 -3.91 -38.71 -19.13
CA THR A 649 -3.37 -37.37 -18.86
C THR A 649 -2.58 -36.84 -20.06
N ASN A 650 -1.78 -37.69 -20.71
CA ASN A 650 -1.06 -37.34 -21.93
C ASN A 650 -2.01 -37.00 -23.08
N GLN A 651 -3.09 -37.75 -23.28
CA GLN A 651 -4.09 -37.47 -24.31
C GLN A 651 -4.78 -36.12 -24.08
N ILE A 652 -5.23 -35.85 -22.85
CA ILE A 652 -5.86 -34.59 -22.45
C ILE A 652 -4.89 -33.41 -22.69
N CYS A 653 -3.65 -33.54 -22.20
CA CYS A 653 -2.67 -32.45 -22.26
C CYS A 653 -2.18 -32.18 -23.69
N ARG A 654 -2.11 -33.18 -24.56
CA ARG A 654 -1.68 -33.03 -25.96
C ARG A 654 -2.60 -32.13 -26.79
N LYS A 655 -3.90 -32.12 -26.49
CA LYS A 655 -4.86 -31.23 -27.16
C LYS A 655 -4.70 -29.76 -26.75
N GLY A 656 -3.91 -29.45 -25.73
CA GLY A 656 -3.57 -28.09 -25.30
C GLY A 656 -4.67 -27.31 -24.58
N ARG A 657 -5.91 -27.83 -24.53
CA ARG A 657 -7.05 -27.15 -23.87
C ARG A 657 -7.03 -27.24 -22.35
N PHE A 658 -6.56 -28.35 -21.79
CA PHE A 658 -6.56 -28.60 -20.35
C PHE A 658 -5.20 -29.12 -19.89
N ARG A 659 -4.84 -28.80 -18.65
CA ARG A 659 -3.65 -29.35 -17.98
C ARG A 659 -4.08 -30.07 -16.71
N VAL A 660 -3.74 -31.34 -16.62
CA VAL A 660 -3.94 -32.19 -15.44
C VAL A 660 -2.65 -32.92 -15.11
N VAL A 661 -2.52 -33.46 -13.91
CA VAL A 661 -1.32 -34.17 -13.46
C VAL A 661 -1.69 -35.60 -13.09
N SER A 662 -0.84 -36.56 -13.44
CA SER A 662 -0.99 -37.97 -13.06
C SER A 662 0.17 -38.53 -12.25
N GLY A 663 0.03 -39.77 -11.81
CA GLY A 663 1.04 -40.50 -11.05
C GLY A 663 0.92 -40.22 -9.55
N ASN A 664 2.07 -40.07 -8.88
CA ASN A 664 2.11 -39.85 -7.43
C ASN A 664 1.96 -38.38 -7.00
N CYS A 665 1.84 -37.45 -7.95
CA CYS A 665 1.70 -36.00 -7.70
C CYS A 665 2.77 -35.41 -6.75
N TRP A 666 4.00 -35.91 -6.79
CA TRP A 666 5.11 -35.55 -5.89
C TRP A 666 4.85 -35.87 -4.40
N ALA A 667 3.95 -36.81 -4.14
CA ALA A 667 3.52 -37.20 -2.80
C ALA A 667 3.54 -38.74 -2.64
N PRO A 668 4.74 -39.36 -2.71
CA PRO A 668 4.87 -40.82 -2.75
C PRO A 668 4.34 -41.51 -1.47
N LYS A 669 4.47 -40.90 -0.28
CA LYS A 669 3.95 -41.48 0.96
C LYS A 669 2.40 -41.52 0.97
N PRO A 670 1.69 -40.39 0.73
CA PRO A 670 0.23 -40.46 0.58
C PRO A 670 -0.25 -41.45 -0.49
N THR A 671 0.41 -41.52 -1.64
CA THR A 671 -0.07 -42.37 -2.75
C THR A 671 0.30 -43.85 -2.61
N HIS A 672 1.55 -44.17 -2.27
CA HIS A 672 2.02 -45.55 -2.16
C HIS A 672 1.80 -46.13 -0.76
N ASP A 673 2.12 -45.39 0.30
CA ASP A 673 2.08 -45.93 1.66
C ASP A 673 0.65 -45.93 2.22
N VAL A 674 -0.18 -44.95 1.86
CA VAL A 674 -1.56 -44.82 2.36
C VAL A 674 -2.58 -45.36 1.36
N LEU A 675 -2.66 -44.80 0.15
CA LEU A 675 -3.64 -45.23 -0.86
C LEU A 675 -3.27 -46.57 -1.54
N LYS A 676 -2.06 -47.09 -1.32
CA LYS A 676 -1.56 -48.35 -1.90
C LYS A 676 -1.66 -48.40 -3.43
N LEU A 677 -1.44 -47.26 -4.09
CA LEU A 677 -1.50 -47.16 -5.55
C LEU A 677 -0.23 -47.72 -6.20
N GLY A 678 -0.40 -48.32 -7.38
CA GLY A 678 0.71 -48.74 -8.24
C GLY A 678 1.41 -47.56 -8.93
N SER A 679 2.38 -47.87 -9.79
CA SER A 679 3.21 -46.88 -10.49
C SER A 679 2.43 -45.92 -11.40
N ASP A 680 1.25 -46.33 -11.86
CA ASP A 680 0.38 -45.50 -12.72
C ASP A 680 -0.35 -44.41 -11.92
N GLY A 681 -0.46 -44.56 -10.60
CA GLY A 681 -0.98 -43.57 -9.68
C GLY A 681 -2.45 -43.20 -9.93
N LEU A 682 -2.71 -41.90 -9.98
CA LEU A 682 -4.05 -41.31 -10.09
C LEU A 682 -4.04 -40.09 -11.02
N ILE A 683 -5.20 -39.56 -11.40
CA ILE A 683 -5.34 -38.27 -12.09
C ILE A 683 -5.81 -37.23 -11.06
N ARG A 684 -5.08 -36.13 -10.94
CA ARG A 684 -5.45 -34.98 -10.09
C ARG A 684 -5.80 -33.77 -10.94
N VAL A 685 -6.99 -33.23 -10.67
CA VAL A 685 -7.52 -32.01 -11.27
C VAL A 685 -7.71 -30.99 -10.15
N SER A 686 -7.32 -29.74 -10.40
CA SER A 686 -7.47 -28.66 -9.43
C SER A 686 -8.14 -27.48 -10.11
N PHE A 687 -9.11 -26.88 -9.42
CA PHE A 687 -9.74 -25.63 -9.84
C PHE A 687 -9.52 -24.56 -8.78
N VAL A 688 -9.55 -23.32 -9.22
CA VAL A 688 -9.52 -22.11 -8.40
C VAL A 688 -10.61 -21.16 -8.88
N HIS A 689 -10.82 -20.06 -8.15
CA HIS A 689 -11.96 -19.16 -8.33
C HIS A 689 -12.13 -18.55 -9.74
N TYR A 690 -11.06 -18.42 -10.53
CA TYR A 690 -11.16 -17.90 -11.90
C TYR A 690 -11.52 -18.97 -12.95
N ASN A 691 -11.67 -20.24 -12.57
CA ASN A 691 -12.23 -21.26 -13.46
C ASN A 691 -13.75 -21.10 -13.59
N THR A 692 -14.31 -21.58 -14.70
CA THR A 692 -15.74 -21.47 -15.00
C THR A 692 -16.40 -22.85 -15.12
N VAL A 693 -17.68 -22.93 -14.75
CA VAL A 693 -18.48 -24.16 -14.86
C VAL A 693 -18.53 -24.67 -16.30
N ALA A 694 -18.60 -23.76 -17.29
CA ALA A 694 -18.53 -24.12 -18.71
C ALA A 694 -17.25 -24.91 -19.05
N LYS A 695 -16.09 -24.45 -18.58
CA LYS A 695 -14.82 -25.17 -18.78
C LYS A 695 -14.79 -26.53 -18.08
N VAL A 696 -15.45 -26.67 -16.93
CA VAL A 696 -15.58 -27.98 -16.24
C VAL A 696 -16.46 -28.93 -17.07
N HIS A 697 -17.54 -28.44 -17.68
CA HIS A 697 -18.36 -29.25 -18.59
C HIS A 697 -17.61 -29.67 -19.85
N GLU A 698 -16.84 -28.77 -20.47
CA GLU A 698 -15.97 -29.11 -21.61
C GLU A 698 -14.93 -30.16 -21.21
N PHE A 699 -14.36 -30.06 -20.02
CA PHE A 699 -13.44 -31.08 -19.49
C PHE A 699 -14.13 -32.43 -19.29
N CYS A 700 -15.38 -32.45 -18.82
CA CYS A 700 -16.16 -33.68 -18.71
C CYS A 700 -16.42 -34.32 -20.10
N GLN A 701 -16.71 -33.52 -21.13
CA GLN A 701 -16.86 -34.01 -22.50
C GLN A 701 -15.55 -34.59 -23.06
N GLU A 702 -14.42 -33.96 -22.73
CA GLU A 702 -13.10 -34.47 -23.07
C GLU A 702 -12.85 -35.85 -22.42
N LEU A 703 -13.21 -36.03 -21.14
CA LEU A 703 -13.16 -37.34 -20.48
C LEU A 703 -14.06 -38.38 -21.15
N ASP A 704 -15.30 -38.02 -21.51
CA ASP A 704 -16.22 -38.92 -22.23
C ASP A 704 -15.60 -39.37 -23.57
N SER A 705 -14.87 -38.51 -24.28
CA SER A 705 -14.21 -38.85 -25.56
C SER A 705 -13.09 -39.89 -25.42
N ILE A 706 -12.47 -39.98 -24.24
CA ILE A 706 -11.34 -40.87 -23.96
C ILE A 706 -11.83 -42.20 -23.37
N VAL A 707 -12.90 -42.17 -22.57
CA VAL A 707 -13.40 -43.35 -21.84
C VAL A 707 -14.34 -44.21 -22.68
N LYS A 708 -14.98 -43.65 -23.72
CA LYS A 708 -15.76 -44.45 -24.68
C LYS A 708 -14.89 -45.54 -25.34
N PRO A 709 -15.41 -46.77 -25.54
CA PRO A 709 -14.70 -47.76 -26.32
C PRO A 709 -14.55 -47.23 -27.75
N VAL A 710 -13.34 -47.37 -28.32
CA VAL A 710 -13.14 -47.18 -29.76
C VAL A 710 -13.95 -48.28 -30.42
N THR A 711 -15.10 -47.93 -31.00
CA THR A 711 -15.93 -48.82 -31.81
C THR A 711 -15.19 -49.27 -33.06
#